data_AF-A0A933SBZ4-F1
#
_entry.id   AF-A0A933SBZ4-F1
#
_cell.length_a   1.000
_cell.length_b   1.000
_cell.length_c   1.000
_cell.angle_alpha   90.00
_cell.angle_beta   90.00
_cell.angle_gamma   90.00
#
_symmetry.space_group_name_H-M   'P 1'
#
loop_
_entity.id
_entity.type
_entity.pdbx_description
1 polymer ?
#
loop_
_entity_poly.entity_id
_entity_poly.type
_entity_poly.pdbx_seq_one_letter_code
_entity_poly.pdbx_strand_id
1 'polypeptide(L)'
;MWKLEEADYRKRVLGPAVEAFAKDGSLPDVFTLYALPFDVSNEEDIRKAIAGVRLFWRGEKQNIRYSKLISRLLDAELVGQHDDMLLKPAVRAQARAVAEDAQRKREAAKFKSFESQLAIVAAKGFLFAEDRNELLRRGKALGLTEAEIEARVGKVPLRASAPALPVEEGLPKQVRNEINSSLGVLGFDSLYAFLGFKLKDGDPPPDKAALRAAHQATEEFWRPKPADNRKAEANRLLGRVKVHLIDDDPARYEAARRWEAVETLRLDVELAASDGRIYRAEFEQLLRSGRAAGLDERNAVDMILALAVKLGAAVEFSAADGGHRCRSCFTIVLEPKGKQRCPTCEHPLWRKCPRCEADSPSGEDACVACGFEFDDAHVVALGVELGRAALATGRLEDAERHVSEAERRWGPGGEPAKLRAEIATRVAELASLRRQFDEHVSGRRLAGAKALLARLETEAAGVKFRDGRTTVELAAELETKLAALRVALERARALDAQQKPREAVLAYQEALEIAVDDTVAESGLRAYRPEPPVRLRAECRGADVVLTWDASPAAGRFGYVLVAREGAAPTSPSDGQVVCRTEGIGHRDTGVPAGVSRWYSLFAERGGVFSPPATAGPVLLAAEVADLTLEVGDRRVHGRWKSPRRGARVRVFRQRDQAPAAPGDGVEISAAGEEGFLDRDVDNDVIHYYRVSVEYQDANGHAVLSPGVVASARPTAPPPTVDALELEAHASGLRVRWNPPARGDVAILRAATAPAVERGRAIPTAQLAGLGARVPAEGAGTALDTQPPAGLVYYLAVTIVGDLAVPGAHRRFVAIPDVTNLKGQDLGRYLQLQWQWPVDCTQAVVTWRKDRPAVDVDDPSAQRRRVSLSEYELQGGVRIESPADEPHHVVVFAVRPIDGAVHYAPGIAPGARTLLRAQPQVIVSYAVARSLLGARSVTFRASARIESLPEVVIVANPANIQPRRIEDGRVVSSFSGLSVDVKPGANHTLKLDGLRRPFALRAFFRDPRSYERFRLVDPTPDQLEVR
;
A
#
# COMPACT_ATOMS: atom_id res chain seq x y z
N MET A 1 -14.59 7.53 58.71
CA MET A 1 -15.01 7.48 60.13
C MET A 1 -16.16 8.45 60.34
N TRP A 2 -17.38 7.91 60.24
CA TRP A 2 -18.62 8.66 60.44
C TRP A 2 -18.73 9.25 61.86
N LYS A 3 -19.27 10.48 61.98
CA LYS A 3 -19.59 11.16 63.25
C LYS A 3 -20.96 11.84 63.12
N LEU A 4 -21.76 11.82 64.19
CA LEU A 4 -23.07 12.47 64.25
C LEU A 4 -22.94 13.85 64.91
N GLU A 5 -23.28 14.91 64.19
CA GLU A 5 -23.43 16.26 64.75
C GLU A 5 -24.89 16.48 65.16
N GLU A 6 -25.19 16.33 66.44
CA GLU A 6 -26.58 16.27 66.95
C GLU A 6 -27.41 17.52 66.61
N ALA A 7 -26.82 18.72 66.67
CA ALA A 7 -27.52 19.97 66.38
C ALA A 7 -27.95 20.08 64.91
N ASP A 8 -27.06 19.70 63.98
CA ASP A 8 -27.36 19.70 62.55
C ASP A 8 -28.37 18.60 62.20
N TYR A 9 -28.23 17.42 62.81
CA TYR A 9 -29.16 16.30 62.63
C TYR A 9 -30.58 16.65 63.11
N ARG A 10 -30.73 17.32 64.26
CA ARG A 10 -32.04 17.80 64.72
C ARG A 10 -32.68 18.76 63.71
N LYS A 11 -31.90 19.69 63.13
CA LYS A 11 -32.41 20.71 62.21
C LYS A 11 -32.75 20.16 60.83
N ARG A 12 -31.88 19.33 60.25
CA ARG A 12 -31.99 18.89 58.84
C ARG A 12 -32.76 17.60 58.65
N VAL A 13 -32.78 16.73 59.67
CA VAL A 13 -33.41 15.41 59.56
C VAL A 13 -34.64 15.33 60.46
N LEU A 14 -34.50 15.43 61.78
CA LEU A 14 -35.64 15.23 62.69
C LEU A 14 -36.72 16.31 62.59
N GLY A 15 -36.35 17.58 62.37
CA GLY A 15 -37.30 18.67 62.20
C GLY A 15 -38.27 18.45 61.03
N PRO A 16 -37.77 18.30 59.79
CA PRO A 16 -38.63 17.99 58.65
C PRO A 16 -39.35 16.63 58.79
N ALA A 17 -38.68 15.63 59.38
CA ALA A 17 -39.28 14.31 59.56
C ALA A 17 -40.48 14.33 60.52
N VAL A 18 -40.43 15.10 61.62
CA VAL A 18 -41.55 15.17 62.56
C VAL A 18 -42.73 15.94 61.99
N GLU A 19 -42.46 16.96 61.16
CA GLU A 19 -43.50 17.72 60.47
C GLU A 19 -44.21 16.87 59.41
N ALA A 20 -43.44 16.13 58.61
CA ALA A 20 -43.99 15.18 57.64
C ALA A 20 -44.79 14.07 58.35
N PHE A 21 -44.21 13.45 59.38
CA PHE A 21 -44.87 12.38 60.13
C PHE A 21 -46.15 12.84 60.84
N ALA A 22 -46.18 14.07 61.36
CA ALA A 22 -47.39 14.64 61.95
C ALA A 22 -48.47 14.95 60.90
N LYS A 23 -48.07 15.31 59.66
CA LYS A 23 -49.00 15.68 58.59
C LYS A 23 -49.69 14.48 57.96
N ASP A 24 -48.93 13.45 57.61
CA ASP A 24 -49.44 12.31 56.84
C ASP A 24 -48.85 10.96 57.25
N GLY A 25 -48.13 10.90 58.38
CA GLY A 25 -47.49 9.68 58.86
C GLY A 25 -46.28 9.23 58.05
N SER A 26 -45.83 10.02 57.07
CA SER A 26 -44.69 9.66 56.24
C SER A 26 -43.37 9.74 57.00
N LEU A 27 -42.48 8.80 56.71
CA LEU A 27 -41.11 8.79 57.19
C LEU A 27 -40.17 9.16 56.03
N PRO A 28 -39.09 9.91 56.29
CA PRO A 28 -38.01 10.06 55.32
C PRO A 28 -37.41 8.71 54.95
N ASP A 29 -36.70 8.66 53.82
CA ASP A 29 -35.97 7.46 53.44
C ASP A 29 -34.90 7.09 54.48
N VAL A 30 -34.50 5.82 54.46
CA VAL A 30 -33.60 5.24 55.45
C VAL A 30 -32.21 5.89 55.45
N PHE A 31 -31.71 6.37 54.31
CA PHE A 31 -30.39 7.02 54.26
C PHE A 31 -30.45 8.41 54.87
N THR A 32 -31.50 9.18 54.58
CA THR A 32 -31.77 10.46 55.24
C THR A 32 -31.92 10.29 56.75
N LEU A 33 -32.69 9.28 57.19
CA LEU A 33 -32.90 8.99 58.62
C LEU A 33 -31.60 8.66 59.35
N TYR A 34 -30.70 7.89 58.76
CA TYR A 34 -29.41 7.54 59.38
C TYR A 34 -28.28 8.52 59.07
N ALA A 35 -28.58 9.65 58.41
CA ALA A 35 -27.61 10.65 57.97
C ALA A 35 -26.44 10.04 57.18
N LEU A 36 -26.79 9.14 56.27
CA LEU A 36 -25.88 8.46 55.37
C LEU A 36 -26.04 9.01 53.95
N PRO A 37 -24.93 9.22 53.20
CA PRO A 37 -25.04 9.53 51.78
C PRO A 37 -25.49 8.26 51.03
N PHE A 38 -26.17 8.45 49.89
CA PHE A 38 -26.71 7.34 49.09
C PHE A 38 -25.62 6.40 48.54
N ASP A 39 -24.39 6.88 48.36
CA ASP A 39 -23.26 6.12 47.87
C ASP A 39 -22.44 5.39 48.95
N VAL A 40 -22.91 5.40 50.20
CA VAL A 40 -22.20 4.72 51.29
C VAL A 40 -22.04 3.21 51.00
N SER A 41 -20.78 2.76 51.01
CA SER A 41 -20.39 1.37 50.72
C SER A 41 -19.69 0.68 51.88
N ASN A 42 -19.07 1.44 52.78
CA ASN A 42 -18.32 0.90 53.92
C ASN A 42 -19.27 0.43 55.03
N GLU A 43 -19.31 -0.89 55.22
CA GLU A 43 -20.17 -1.55 56.21
C GLU A 43 -19.84 -1.14 57.66
N GLU A 44 -18.59 -0.81 57.97
CA GLU A 44 -18.20 -0.37 59.32
C GLU A 44 -18.72 1.04 59.62
N ASP A 45 -18.66 1.96 58.65
CA ASP A 45 -19.22 3.31 58.79
C ASP A 45 -20.77 3.25 58.86
N ILE A 46 -21.41 2.35 58.12
CA ILE A 46 -22.87 2.11 58.20
C ILE A 46 -23.25 1.57 59.59
N ARG A 47 -22.53 0.59 60.12
CA ARG A 47 -22.77 0.08 61.49
C ARG A 47 -22.57 1.16 62.55
N LYS A 48 -21.52 1.98 62.42
CA LYS A 48 -21.28 3.13 63.31
C LYS A 48 -22.42 4.15 63.23
N ALA A 49 -22.92 4.44 62.03
CA ALA A 49 -24.05 5.34 61.82
C ALA A 49 -25.34 4.83 62.47
N ILE A 50 -25.67 3.56 62.24
CA ILE A 50 -26.85 2.92 62.85
C ILE A 50 -26.77 2.97 64.37
N ALA A 51 -25.63 2.59 64.94
CA ALA A 51 -25.43 2.58 66.38
C ALA A 51 -25.50 4.00 66.98
N GLY A 52 -24.82 4.97 66.38
CA GLY A 52 -24.78 6.36 66.85
C GLY A 52 -26.14 7.05 66.77
N VAL A 53 -26.83 6.94 65.63
CA VAL A 53 -28.16 7.55 65.44
C VAL A 53 -29.20 6.90 66.37
N ARG A 54 -29.17 5.57 66.58
CA ARG A 54 -30.10 4.92 67.52
C ARG A 54 -29.82 5.26 68.97
N LEU A 55 -28.55 5.43 69.35
CA LEU A 55 -28.20 5.90 70.68
C LEU A 55 -28.79 7.32 70.91
N PHE A 56 -28.63 8.19 69.92
CA PHE A 56 -29.21 9.53 69.93
C PHE A 56 -30.75 9.49 70.02
N TRP A 57 -31.42 8.66 69.21
CA TRP A 57 -32.87 8.49 69.30
C TRP A 57 -33.33 7.99 70.67
N ARG A 58 -32.61 7.06 71.31
CA ARG A 58 -32.95 6.58 72.66
C ARG A 58 -32.84 7.70 73.71
N GLY A 59 -31.85 8.58 73.58
CA GLY A 59 -31.71 9.78 74.41
C GLY A 59 -32.85 10.79 74.21
N GLU A 60 -33.33 10.93 72.96
CA GLU A 60 -34.42 11.85 72.59
C GLU A 60 -35.83 11.30 72.85
N LYS A 61 -35.97 10.10 73.41
CA LYS A 61 -37.28 9.45 73.62
C LYS A 61 -38.21 10.23 74.56
N GLN A 62 -37.64 10.98 75.51
CA GLN A 62 -38.39 11.83 76.45
C GLN A 62 -38.64 13.25 75.93
N ASN A 63 -38.14 13.61 74.74
CA ASN A 63 -38.36 14.93 74.15
C ASN A 63 -39.80 15.06 73.63
N ILE A 64 -40.58 15.99 74.21
CA ILE A 64 -42.01 16.17 73.91
C ILE A 64 -42.25 16.32 72.41
N ARG A 65 -41.40 17.06 71.69
CA ARG A 65 -41.57 17.32 70.24
C ARG A 65 -41.39 16.06 69.39
N TYR A 66 -40.43 15.21 69.72
CA TYR A 66 -40.03 14.08 68.87
C TYR A 66 -40.48 12.71 69.40
N SER A 67 -40.97 12.63 70.64
CA SER A 67 -41.28 11.39 71.36
C SER A 67 -42.11 10.38 70.55
N LYS A 68 -43.16 10.83 69.85
CA LYS A 68 -44.03 9.97 69.01
C LYS A 68 -43.29 9.42 67.79
N LEU A 69 -42.57 10.27 67.05
CA LEU A 69 -41.77 9.88 65.89
C LEU A 69 -40.65 8.90 66.30
N ILE A 70 -39.91 9.24 67.36
CA ILE A 70 -38.82 8.42 67.87
C ILE A 70 -39.31 7.06 68.38
N SER A 71 -40.48 7.01 69.03
CA SER A 71 -41.08 5.74 69.45
C SER A 71 -41.40 4.84 68.26
N ARG A 72 -41.83 5.41 67.12
CA ARG A 72 -42.03 4.65 65.88
C ARG A 72 -40.71 4.22 65.25
N LEU A 73 -39.69 5.08 65.23
CA LEU A 73 -38.36 4.79 64.65
C LEU A 73 -37.57 3.72 65.44
N LEU A 74 -37.88 3.53 66.72
CA LEU A 74 -37.28 2.52 67.59
C LEU A 74 -38.13 1.24 67.73
N ASP A 75 -39.23 1.12 66.99
CA ASP A 75 -40.04 -0.10 66.94
C ASP A 75 -39.20 -1.28 66.42
N ALA A 76 -39.30 -2.44 67.07
CA ALA A 76 -38.42 -3.59 66.80
C ALA A 76 -38.53 -4.09 65.35
N GLU A 77 -39.73 -4.05 64.77
CA GLU A 77 -39.97 -4.49 63.39
C GLU A 77 -39.33 -3.52 62.41
N LEU A 78 -39.55 -2.21 62.60
CA LEU A 78 -38.99 -1.17 61.72
C LEU A 78 -37.46 -1.08 61.82
N VAL A 79 -36.93 -1.28 63.03
CA VAL A 79 -35.48 -1.39 63.28
C VAL A 79 -34.87 -2.56 62.50
N GLY A 80 -35.50 -3.73 62.54
CA GLY A 80 -35.06 -4.90 61.77
C GLY A 80 -35.10 -4.65 60.25
N GLN A 81 -36.15 -4.00 59.76
CA GLN A 81 -36.26 -3.62 58.35
C GLN A 81 -35.17 -2.62 57.94
N HIS A 82 -34.89 -1.61 58.76
CA HIS A 82 -33.81 -0.65 58.48
C HIS A 82 -32.43 -1.31 58.50
N ASP A 83 -32.19 -2.24 59.43
CA ASP A 83 -30.92 -3.00 59.48
C ASP A 83 -30.75 -3.84 58.23
N ASP A 84 -31.81 -4.51 57.78
CA ASP A 84 -31.78 -5.27 56.53
C ASP A 84 -31.55 -4.36 55.31
N MET A 85 -32.25 -3.23 55.24
CA MET A 85 -32.10 -2.25 54.15
C MET A 85 -30.72 -1.59 54.12
N LEU A 86 -30.04 -1.41 55.25
CA LEU A 86 -28.74 -0.75 55.29
C LEU A 86 -27.56 -1.70 55.35
N LEU A 87 -27.66 -2.87 55.96
CA LEU A 87 -26.51 -3.77 56.14
C LEU A 87 -26.43 -4.83 55.03
N LYS A 88 -27.55 -5.29 54.47
CA LYS A 88 -27.52 -6.25 53.35
C LYS A 88 -27.26 -5.52 52.03
N PRO A 89 -26.15 -5.79 51.31
CA PRO A 89 -25.77 -5.01 50.14
C PRO A 89 -26.84 -4.95 49.02
N ALA A 90 -27.50 -6.08 48.75
CA ALA A 90 -28.53 -6.16 47.71
C ALA A 90 -29.78 -5.34 48.07
N VAL A 91 -30.21 -5.37 49.33
CA VAL A 91 -31.37 -4.61 49.80
C VAL A 91 -31.04 -3.12 49.89
N ARG A 92 -29.79 -2.77 50.28
CA ARG A 92 -29.27 -1.40 50.27
C ARG A 92 -29.31 -0.77 48.89
N ALA A 93 -28.90 -1.51 47.86
CA ALA A 93 -28.98 -1.03 46.49
C ALA A 93 -30.43 -0.74 46.05
N GLN A 94 -31.39 -1.59 46.44
CA GLN A 94 -32.80 -1.39 46.14
C GLN A 94 -33.39 -0.18 46.89
N ALA A 95 -33.10 -0.05 48.18
CA ALA A 95 -33.52 1.10 48.99
C ALA A 95 -32.97 2.42 48.42
N ARG A 96 -31.70 2.40 47.97
CA ARG A 96 -31.05 3.55 47.33
C ARG A 96 -31.80 3.99 46.08
N ALA A 97 -32.12 3.05 45.20
CA ALA A 97 -32.80 3.35 43.94
C ALA A 97 -34.18 4.00 44.17
N VAL A 98 -34.93 3.53 45.17
CA VAL A 98 -36.23 4.10 45.54
C VAL A 98 -36.08 5.52 46.11
N ALA A 99 -35.10 5.75 46.98
CA ALA A 99 -34.83 7.07 47.55
C ALA A 99 -34.40 8.09 46.48
N GLU A 100 -33.51 7.70 45.56
CA GLU A 100 -33.05 8.54 44.45
C GLU A 100 -34.19 8.86 43.46
N ASP A 101 -35.11 7.94 43.20
CA ASP A 101 -36.31 8.20 42.38
C ASP A 101 -37.28 9.18 43.04
N ALA A 102 -37.53 9.02 44.35
CA ALA A 102 -38.40 9.92 45.11
C ALA A 102 -37.83 11.35 45.17
N GLN A 103 -36.52 11.52 45.33
CA GLN A 103 -35.87 12.84 45.28
C GLN A 103 -36.02 13.50 43.90
N ARG A 104 -35.74 12.77 42.82
CA ARG A 104 -35.88 13.28 41.44
C ARG A 104 -37.29 13.75 41.13
N LYS A 105 -38.32 13.02 41.57
CA LYS A 105 -39.73 13.40 41.37
C LYS A 105 -40.09 14.71 42.07
N ARG A 106 -39.56 14.95 43.28
CA ARG A 106 -39.78 16.21 44.03
C ARG A 106 -39.11 17.40 43.36
N GLU A 107 -37.90 17.23 42.84
CA GLU A 107 -37.18 18.28 42.10
C GLU A 107 -37.90 18.62 40.78
N ALA A 108 -38.34 17.61 40.03
CA ALA A 108 -39.08 17.80 38.78
C ALA A 108 -40.40 18.60 38.97
N ALA A 109 -41.11 18.38 40.08
CA ALA A 109 -42.35 19.09 40.37
C ALA A 109 -42.14 20.61 40.60
N LYS A 110 -41.03 21.00 41.25
CA LYS A 110 -40.67 22.42 41.46
C LYS A 110 -40.43 23.14 40.14
N PHE A 111 -39.66 22.51 39.24
CA PHE A 111 -39.40 23.06 37.92
C PHE A 111 -40.66 23.17 37.06
N LYS A 112 -41.53 22.16 37.07
CA LYS A 112 -42.80 22.19 36.32
C LYS A 112 -43.69 23.38 36.73
N SER A 113 -43.74 23.69 38.03
CA SER A 113 -44.48 24.85 38.54
C SER A 113 -43.89 26.18 38.05
N PHE A 114 -42.55 26.30 38.06
CA PHE A 114 -41.86 27.51 37.60
C PHE A 114 -42.00 27.73 36.08
N GLU A 115 -41.83 26.69 35.27
CA GLU A 115 -41.98 26.76 33.80
C GLU A 115 -43.39 27.21 33.37
N SER A 116 -44.42 26.78 34.12
CA SER A 116 -45.80 27.21 33.85
C SER A 116 -45.98 28.72 34.08
N GLN A 117 -45.29 29.31 35.06
CA GLN A 117 -45.32 30.76 35.31
C GLN A 117 -44.52 31.54 34.28
N LEU A 118 -43.35 31.02 33.87
CA LEU A 118 -42.55 31.59 32.80
C LEU A 118 -43.32 31.65 31.48
N ALA A 119 -44.01 30.57 31.11
CA ALA A 119 -44.79 30.47 29.88
C ALA A 119 -45.89 31.56 29.78
N ILE A 120 -46.54 31.90 30.90
CA ILE A 120 -47.58 32.94 30.94
C ILE A 120 -46.97 34.32 30.63
N VAL A 121 -45.85 34.66 31.27
CA VAL A 121 -45.22 35.99 31.13
C VAL A 121 -44.49 36.13 29.79
N ALA A 122 -43.94 35.02 29.27
CA ALA A 122 -43.22 34.95 28.01
C ALA A 122 -44.13 34.79 26.77
N ALA A 123 -45.46 34.70 26.93
CA ALA A 123 -46.41 34.48 25.83
C ALA A 123 -46.34 35.54 24.71
N LYS A 124 -45.84 36.74 25.02
CA LYS A 124 -45.58 37.84 24.07
C LYS A 124 -44.30 37.66 23.23
N GLY A 125 -43.53 36.59 23.44
CA GLY A 125 -42.33 36.25 22.67
C GLY A 125 -41.04 36.93 23.12
N PHE A 126 -41.11 37.82 24.11
CA PHE A 126 -39.94 38.48 24.74
C PHE A 126 -40.27 38.87 26.18
N LEU A 127 -39.25 39.20 26.99
CA LEU A 127 -39.41 39.70 28.37
C LEU A 127 -38.84 41.11 28.50
N PHE A 128 -39.50 41.96 29.29
CA PHE A 128 -38.92 43.22 29.74
C PHE A 128 -38.07 43.00 31.02
N ALA A 129 -37.27 43.99 31.40
CA ALA A 129 -36.41 43.91 32.58
C ALA A 129 -37.23 43.69 33.87
N GLU A 130 -38.41 44.27 33.94
CA GLU A 130 -39.34 44.18 35.07
C GLU A 130 -39.93 42.76 35.21
N ASP A 131 -40.29 42.12 34.10
CA ASP A 131 -40.81 40.75 34.07
C ASP A 131 -39.76 39.74 34.56
N ARG A 132 -38.49 39.94 34.16
CA ARG A 132 -37.37 39.11 34.58
C ARG A 132 -37.16 39.18 36.10
N ASN A 133 -37.24 40.38 36.68
CA ASN A 133 -37.07 40.59 38.12
C ASN A 133 -38.21 39.93 38.93
N GLU A 134 -39.44 39.92 38.42
CA GLU A 134 -40.57 39.24 39.04
C GLU A 134 -40.41 37.71 39.01
N LEU A 135 -39.99 37.15 37.87
CA LEU A 135 -39.75 35.71 37.71
C LEU A 135 -38.62 35.21 38.62
N LEU A 136 -37.55 36.00 38.80
CA LEU A 136 -36.48 35.71 39.76
C LEU A 136 -37.00 35.58 41.20
N ARG A 137 -37.91 36.46 41.62
CA ARG A 137 -38.49 36.43 42.97
C ARG A 137 -39.35 35.18 43.18
N ARG A 138 -40.19 34.84 42.20
CA ARG A 138 -41.10 33.69 42.27
C ARG A 138 -40.36 32.34 42.21
N GLY A 139 -39.30 32.24 41.40
CA GLY A 139 -38.46 31.05 41.35
C GLY A 139 -37.74 30.78 42.67
N LYS A 140 -37.22 31.83 43.34
CA LYS A 140 -36.60 31.70 44.66
C LYS A 140 -37.59 31.20 45.73
N ALA A 141 -38.84 31.63 45.67
CA ALA A 141 -39.91 31.17 46.58
C ALA A 141 -40.25 29.67 46.41
N LEU A 142 -39.99 29.08 45.23
CA LEU A 142 -40.14 27.64 44.97
C LEU A 142 -38.90 26.82 45.39
N GLY A 143 -37.88 27.47 45.95
CA GLY A 143 -36.62 26.86 46.38
C GLY A 143 -35.67 26.55 45.22
N LEU A 144 -35.78 27.27 44.09
CA LEU A 144 -34.83 27.22 42.98
C LEU A 144 -33.70 28.22 43.21
N THR A 145 -32.50 27.86 42.75
CA THR A 145 -31.34 28.78 42.78
C THR A 145 -31.44 29.82 41.66
N GLU A 146 -30.78 30.96 41.86
CA GLU A 146 -30.77 32.05 40.89
C GLU A 146 -30.21 31.63 39.52
N ALA A 147 -29.16 30.79 39.50
CA ALA A 147 -28.60 30.24 38.28
C ALA A 147 -29.59 29.33 37.52
N GLU A 148 -30.37 28.52 38.22
CA GLU A 148 -31.38 27.64 37.61
C GLU A 148 -32.55 28.41 37.01
N ILE A 149 -32.89 29.55 37.62
CA ILE A 149 -33.93 30.46 37.14
C ILE A 149 -33.42 31.20 35.89
N GLU A 150 -32.22 31.79 35.96
CA GLU A 150 -31.60 32.49 34.83
C GLU A 150 -31.40 31.59 33.61
N ALA A 151 -31.01 30.33 33.81
CA ALA A 151 -30.86 29.37 32.72
C ALA A 151 -32.18 29.11 31.95
N ARG A 152 -33.33 29.41 32.55
CA ARG A 152 -34.66 29.23 31.95
C ARG A 152 -35.20 30.53 31.40
N VAL A 153 -35.13 31.60 32.19
CA VAL A 153 -35.55 32.95 31.79
C VAL A 153 -34.72 33.47 30.61
N GLY A 154 -33.41 33.22 30.61
CA GLY A 154 -32.49 33.63 29.54
C GLY A 154 -32.74 32.97 28.18
N LYS A 155 -33.65 32.00 28.08
CA LYS A 155 -34.09 31.41 26.81
C LYS A 155 -35.12 32.27 26.08
N VAL A 156 -35.72 33.25 26.76
CA VAL A 156 -36.68 34.19 26.17
C VAL A 156 -35.94 35.50 25.89
N PRO A 157 -36.00 36.05 24.66
CA PRO A 157 -35.30 37.29 24.32
C PRO A 157 -35.67 38.46 25.24
N LEU A 158 -34.67 39.17 25.76
CA LEU A 158 -34.88 40.35 26.61
C LEU A 158 -34.91 41.62 25.75
N ARG A 159 -35.94 42.47 25.88
CA ARG A 159 -35.98 43.79 25.23
C ARG A 159 -35.71 44.92 26.22
N ALA A 160 -34.95 45.92 25.76
CA ALA A 160 -34.39 46.97 26.61
C ALA A 160 -35.43 48.00 27.12
N SER A 161 -36.50 48.27 26.36
CA SER A 161 -37.62 49.15 26.77
C SER A 161 -38.76 49.13 25.73
N ALA A 162 -39.95 49.63 26.09
CA ALA A 162 -41.05 49.88 25.15
C ALA A 162 -40.73 51.03 24.16
N PRO A 163 -41.35 51.06 22.96
CA PRO A 163 -41.16 52.14 21.99
C PRO A 163 -41.53 53.52 22.56
N ALA A 164 -40.82 54.59 22.16
CA ALA A 164 -41.07 55.94 22.65
C ALA A 164 -42.24 56.61 21.91
N LEU A 165 -43.17 57.22 22.64
CA LEU A 165 -44.23 58.05 22.05
C LEU A 165 -43.65 59.33 21.44
N PRO A 166 -44.18 59.84 20.32
CA PRO A 166 -43.73 61.11 19.75
C PRO A 166 -43.93 62.26 20.75
N VAL A 167 -42.85 63.01 21.01
CA VAL A 167 -42.81 64.07 22.03
C VAL A 167 -43.11 65.46 21.44
N GLU A 168 -42.91 65.63 20.12
CA GLU A 168 -43.08 66.92 19.42
C GLU A 168 -44.28 66.91 18.48
N GLU A 169 -45.07 67.99 18.51
CA GLU A 169 -46.26 68.21 17.65
C GLU A 169 -45.91 68.51 16.18
N GLY A 170 -44.64 68.81 15.88
CA GLY A 170 -44.12 69.07 14.54
C GLY A 170 -44.54 70.40 13.93
N LEU A 171 -45.82 70.54 13.58
CA LEU A 171 -46.44 71.70 12.95
C LEU A 171 -47.59 72.27 13.81
N PRO A 172 -47.80 73.60 13.79
CA PRO A 172 -48.92 74.21 14.50
C PRO A 172 -50.27 73.66 14.03
N LYS A 173 -51.18 73.40 14.98
CA LYS A 173 -52.55 72.88 14.73
C LYS A 173 -53.30 73.60 13.62
N GLN A 174 -53.21 74.93 13.53
CA GLN A 174 -53.88 75.70 12.49
C GLN A 174 -53.38 75.32 11.09
N VAL A 175 -52.06 75.17 10.92
CA VAL A 175 -51.43 74.79 9.66
C VAL A 175 -51.80 73.36 9.27
N ARG A 176 -51.84 72.43 10.24
CA ARG A 176 -52.26 71.04 10.02
C ARG A 176 -53.71 70.96 9.56
N ASN A 177 -54.62 71.69 10.21
CA ASN A 177 -56.03 71.75 9.82
C ASN A 177 -56.23 72.30 8.39
N GLU A 178 -55.49 73.35 8.02
CA GLU A 178 -55.55 73.94 6.68
C GLU A 178 -55.03 72.96 5.61
N ILE A 179 -53.95 72.23 5.90
CA ILE A 179 -53.41 71.17 5.03
C ILE A 179 -54.44 70.04 4.88
N ASN A 180 -54.96 69.51 5.99
CA ASN A 180 -55.90 68.38 5.98
C ASN A 180 -57.24 68.74 5.31
N SER A 181 -57.74 69.96 5.51
CA SER A 181 -58.95 70.46 4.82
C SER A 181 -58.73 70.52 3.31
N SER A 182 -57.60 71.06 2.85
CA SER A 182 -57.30 71.19 1.43
C SER A 182 -57.03 69.82 0.77
N LEU A 183 -56.36 68.91 1.49
CA LEU A 183 -56.13 67.51 1.10
C LEU A 183 -57.46 66.75 0.95
N GLY A 184 -58.39 66.93 1.89
CA GLY A 184 -59.72 66.30 1.86
C GLY A 184 -60.57 66.74 0.67
N VAL A 185 -60.53 68.04 0.29
CA VAL A 185 -61.22 68.54 -0.91
C VAL A 185 -60.65 67.94 -2.20
N LEU A 186 -59.36 67.63 -2.22
CA LEU A 186 -58.67 67.08 -3.39
C LEU A 186 -58.63 65.55 -3.45
N GLY A 187 -58.88 64.87 -2.32
CA GLY A 187 -58.88 63.42 -2.21
C GLY A 187 -57.49 62.80 -2.05
N PHE A 188 -56.58 63.48 -1.35
CA PHE A 188 -55.24 62.97 -1.06
C PHE A 188 -55.02 62.80 0.44
N ASP A 189 -54.27 61.78 0.83
CA ASP A 189 -54.07 61.45 2.25
C ASP A 189 -52.86 62.19 2.89
N SER A 190 -51.99 62.78 2.06
CA SER A 190 -50.83 63.55 2.53
C SER A 190 -50.31 64.52 1.47
N LEU A 191 -49.47 65.46 1.88
CA LEU A 191 -48.73 66.33 0.95
C LEU A 191 -47.81 65.53 0.01
N TYR A 192 -47.28 64.39 0.45
CA TYR A 192 -46.47 63.51 -0.38
C TYR A 192 -47.30 62.82 -1.45
N ALA A 193 -48.48 62.32 -1.09
CA ALA A 193 -49.42 61.72 -2.04
C ALA A 193 -49.90 62.75 -3.08
N PHE A 194 -50.13 64.00 -2.66
CA PHE A 194 -50.46 65.11 -3.57
C PHE A 194 -49.36 65.38 -4.61
N LEU A 195 -48.09 65.19 -4.25
CA LEU A 195 -46.93 65.29 -5.15
C LEU A 195 -46.66 64.01 -5.96
N GLY A 196 -47.47 62.96 -5.78
CA GLY A 196 -47.33 61.69 -6.49
C GLY A 196 -46.37 60.69 -5.82
N PHE A 197 -45.88 60.96 -4.61
CA PHE A 197 -45.08 60.00 -3.86
C PHE A 197 -45.98 59.00 -3.11
N LYS A 198 -45.65 57.71 -3.24
CA LYS A 198 -46.28 56.63 -2.47
C LYS A 198 -45.32 56.20 -1.36
N LEU A 199 -45.29 56.97 -0.29
CA LEU A 199 -44.50 56.65 0.90
C LEU A 199 -45.31 55.73 1.80
N LYS A 200 -44.64 54.73 2.37
CA LYS A 200 -45.11 53.99 3.54
C LYS A 200 -44.66 54.73 4.79
N ASP A 201 -45.35 54.55 5.91
CA ASP A 201 -44.91 55.20 7.15
C ASP A 201 -43.54 54.67 7.57
N GLY A 202 -42.68 55.59 8.05
CA GLY A 202 -41.29 55.26 8.34
C GLY A 202 -40.34 55.33 7.14
N ASP A 203 -40.83 55.44 5.90
CA ASP A 203 -39.97 55.78 4.77
C ASP A 203 -39.31 57.14 5.03
N PRO A 204 -38.01 57.29 4.74
CA PRO A 204 -37.37 58.60 4.85
C PRO A 204 -38.09 59.57 3.90
N PRO A 205 -38.31 60.83 4.33
CA PRO A 205 -38.90 61.82 3.45
C PRO A 205 -38.05 61.93 2.16
N PRO A 206 -38.68 62.07 0.98
CA PRO A 206 -37.95 62.23 -0.27
C PRO A 206 -36.95 63.37 -0.16
N ASP A 207 -35.80 63.22 -0.82
CA ASP A 207 -34.79 64.27 -0.77
C ASP A 207 -35.32 65.59 -1.36
N LYS A 208 -34.69 66.70 -0.98
CA LYS A 208 -35.15 68.04 -1.40
C LYS A 208 -35.09 68.24 -2.92
N ALA A 209 -34.26 67.49 -3.65
CA ALA A 209 -34.20 67.59 -5.10
C ALA A 209 -35.42 66.90 -5.76
N ALA A 210 -35.78 65.72 -5.27
CA ALA A 210 -36.97 64.99 -5.67
C ALA A 210 -38.26 65.78 -5.34
N LEU A 211 -38.33 66.39 -4.14
CA LEU A 211 -39.46 67.24 -3.75
C LEU A 211 -39.62 68.46 -4.66
N ARG A 212 -38.52 69.11 -5.06
CA ARG A 212 -38.54 70.24 -6.00
C ARG A 212 -39.00 69.82 -7.39
N ALA A 213 -38.48 68.69 -7.90
CA ALA A 213 -38.87 68.17 -9.20
C ALA A 213 -40.36 67.78 -9.24
N ALA A 214 -40.86 67.13 -8.19
CA ALA A 214 -42.27 66.76 -8.08
C ALA A 214 -43.19 67.96 -7.87
N HIS A 215 -42.75 68.97 -7.10
CA HIS A 215 -43.48 70.24 -6.94
C HIS A 215 -43.62 70.96 -8.28
N GLN A 216 -42.53 71.08 -9.05
CA GLN A 216 -42.56 71.70 -10.39
C GLN A 216 -43.48 70.94 -11.35
N ALA A 217 -43.40 69.61 -11.39
CA ALA A 217 -44.26 68.78 -12.23
C ALA A 217 -45.75 68.92 -11.85
N THR A 218 -46.05 69.00 -10.55
CA THR A 218 -47.41 69.19 -10.04
C THR A 218 -47.94 70.59 -10.33
N GLU A 219 -47.09 71.63 -10.22
CA GLU A 219 -47.42 73.00 -10.60
C GLU A 219 -47.73 73.11 -12.10
N GLU A 220 -46.91 72.50 -12.96
CA GLU A 220 -47.13 72.44 -14.40
C GLU A 220 -48.43 71.70 -14.78
N PHE A 221 -48.78 70.63 -14.03
CA PHE A 221 -50.03 69.90 -14.21
C PHE A 221 -51.28 70.73 -13.87
N TRP A 222 -51.23 71.52 -12.80
CA TRP A 222 -52.37 72.35 -12.35
C TRP A 222 -52.47 73.69 -13.08
N ARG A 223 -51.38 74.21 -13.64
CA ARG A 223 -51.33 75.51 -14.36
C ARG A 223 -52.42 75.66 -15.44
N PRO A 224 -52.65 74.70 -16.37
CA PRO A 224 -53.65 74.84 -17.43
C PRO A 224 -55.11 74.53 -17.01
N LYS A 225 -55.37 74.09 -15.76
CA LYS A 225 -56.73 73.74 -15.29
C LYS A 225 -57.61 74.99 -15.13
N PRO A 226 -58.95 74.89 -15.27
CA PRO A 226 -59.86 76.02 -15.04
C PRO A 226 -59.79 76.55 -13.60
N ALA A 227 -60.07 77.84 -13.41
CA ALA A 227 -60.04 78.49 -12.10
C ALA A 227 -61.29 78.14 -11.27
N ASP A 228 -61.31 76.92 -10.74
CA ASP A 228 -62.34 76.40 -9.84
C ASP A 228 -61.82 76.23 -8.40
N ASN A 229 -62.70 75.81 -7.49
CA ASN A 229 -62.33 75.59 -6.09
C ASN A 229 -61.21 74.56 -5.94
N ARG A 230 -61.17 73.53 -6.78
CA ARG A 230 -60.13 72.48 -6.72
C ARG A 230 -58.77 73.05 -7.10
N LYS A 231 -58.69 73.91 -8.13
CA LYS A 231 -57.44 74.61 -8.47
C LYS A 231 -56.99 75.56 -7.36
N ALA A 232 -57.94 76.24 -6.69
CA ALA A 232 -57.62 77.11 -5.56
C ALA A 232 -57.01 76.32 -4.38
N GLU A 233 -57.59 75.18 -4.01
CA GLU A 233 -57.04 74.31 -2.95
C GLU A 233 -55.71 73.66 -3.36
N ALA A 234 -55.55 73.25 -4.63
CA ALA A 234 -54.29 72.72 -5.15
C ALA A 234 -53.14 73.75 -5.05
N ASN A 235 -53.41 75.02 -5.38
CA ASN A 235 -52.42 76.09 -5.24
C ASN A 235 -52.07 76.38 -3.78
N ARG A 236 -53.04 76.27 -2.85
CA ARG A 236 -52.75 76.36 -1.40
C ARG A 236 -51.85 75.23 -0.95
N LEU A 237 -52.12 73.99 -1.38
CA LEU A 237 -51.24 72.84 -1.08
C LEU A 237 -49.84 72.99 -1.68
N LEU A 238 -49.71 73.46 -2.93
CA LEU A 238 -48.41 73.75 -3.54
C LEU A 238 -47.63 74.81 -2.75
N GLY A 239 -48.31 75.82 -2.19
CA GLY A 239 -47.72 76.77 -1.27
C GLY A 239 -47.24 76.13 0.03
N ARG A 240 -48.03 75.22 0.62
CA ARG A 240 -47.67 74.50 1.85
C ARG A 240 -46.52 73.50 1.64
N VAL A 241 -46.48 72.82 0.50
CA VAL A 241 -45.35 71.97 0.10
C VAL A 241 -44.08 72.79 0.03
N LYS A 242 -44.10 73.94 -0.64
CA LYS A 242 -42.93 74.80 -0.76
C LYS A 242 -42.41 75.23 0.62
N VAL A 243 -43.31 75.73 1.48
CA VAL A 243 -42.93 76.21 2.82
C VAL A 243 -42.46 75.07 3.72
N HIS A 244 -43.20 73.96 3.84
CA HIS A 244 -42.97 72.96 4.89
C HIS A 244 -42.19 71.71 4.45
N LEU A 245 -42.06 71.44 3.15
CA LEU A 245 -41.30 70.28 2.63
C LEU A 245 -40.04 70.70 1.86
N ILE A 246 -40.03 71.86 1.19
CA ILE A 246 -38.87 72.29 0.39
C ILE A 246 -37.98 73.24 1.20
N ASP A 247 -38.57 74.33 1.70
CA ASP A 247 -37.85 75.41 2.35
C ASP A 247 -37.53 75.08 3.81
N ASP A 248 -38.45 74.43 4.54
CA ASP A 248 -38.26 73.92 5.91
C ASP A 248 -37.77 72.45 5.93
N ASP A 249 -37.63 71.86 7.12
CA ASP A 249 -37.32 70.44 7.32
C ASP A 249 -38.58 69.55 7.18
N PRO A 250 -38.64 68.65 6.17
CA PRO A 250 -39.72 67.69 5.99
C PRO A 250 -40.01 66.83 7.23
N ALA A 251 -39.02 66.62 8.09
CA ALA A 251 -39.17 65.86 9.32
C ALA A 251 -40.20 66.48 10.27
N ARG A 252 -40.44 67.81 10.21
CA ARG A 252 -41.45 68.48 11.04
C ARG A 252 -42.87 68.15 10.61
N TYR A 253 -43.11 68.05 9.30
CA TYR A 253 -44.40 67.60 8.78
C TYR A 253 -44.63 66.11 9.10
N GLU A 254 -43.57 65.30 9.03
CA GLU A 254 -43.66 63.88 9.39
C GLU A 254 -43.91 63.67 10.89
N ALA A 255 -43.28 64.47 11.75
CA ALA A 255 -43.56 64.50 13.18
C ALA A 255 -45.02 64.89 13.47
N ALA A 256 -45.55 65.89 12.75
CA ALA A 256 -46.95 66.30 12.84
C ALA A 256 -47.94 65.19 12.47
N ARG A 257 -47.68 64.47 11.36
CA ARG A 257 -48.51 63.32 10.94
C ARG A 257 -48.54 62.22 11.99
N ARG A 258 -47.37 61.86 12.53
CA ARG A 258 -47.25 60.81 13.57
C ARG A 258 -47.93 61.23 14.88
N TRP A 259 -47.81 62.50 15.25
CA TRP A 259 -48.45 63.04 16.45
C TRP A 259 -49.99 63.01 16.33
N GLU A 260 -50.56 63.41 15.19
CA GLU A 260 -52.02 63.35 14.94
C GLU A 260 -52.57 61.93 15.03
N ALA A 261 -51.85 60.98 14.46
CA ALA A 261 -52.26 59.59 14.49
C ALA A 261 -52.22 58.99 15.91
N VAL A 262 -51.20 59.35 16.72
CA VAL A 262 -51.11 58.94 18.13
C VAL A 262 -52.21 59.56 18.97
N GLU A 263 -52.52 60.85 18.80
CA GLU A 263 -53.60 61.49 19.57
C GLU A 263 -54.96 60.88 19.23
N THR A 264 -55.18 60.52 17.97
CA THR A 264 -56.41 59.84 17.54
C THR A 264 -56.52 58.46 18.21
N LEU A 265 -55.43 57.69 18.22
CA LEU A 265 -55.37 56.38 18.87
C LEU A 265 -55.44 56.43 20.40
N ARG A 266 -54.95 57.51 21.02
CA ARG A 266 -54.86 57.62 22.48
C ARG A 266 -56.20 57.41 23.16
N LEU A 267 -57.25 58.03 22.64
CA LEU A 267 -58.60 57.92 23.21
C LEU A 267 -59.14 56.49 23.12
N ASP A 268 -58.93 55.81 22.00
CA ASP A 268 -59.38 54.43 21.81
C ASP A 268 -58.59 53.45 22.69
N VAL A 269 -57.27 53.66 22.84
CA VAL A 269 -56.42 52.82 23.69
C VAL A 269 -56.75 53.04 25.17
N GLU A 270 -57.01 54.27 25.60
CA GLU A 270 -57.46 54.58 26.98
C GLU A 270 -58.77 53.87 27.31
N LEU A 271 -59.70 53.83 26.36
CA LEU A 271 -60.97 53.11 26.53
C LEU A 271 -60.76 51.60 26.62
N ALA A 272 -59.97 51.02 25.73
CA ALA A 272 -59.66 49.58 25.71
C ALA A 272 -58.83 49.15 26.93
N ALA A 273 -58.02 50.05 27.51
CA ALA A 273 -57.18 49.79 28.66
C ALA A 273 -57.91 49.99 30.01
N SER A 274 -59.20 50.33 30.01
CA SER A 274 -59.95 50.75 31.20
C SER A 274 -59.95 49.75 32.37
N ASP A 275 -59.96 48.44 32.08
CA ASP A 275 -59.88 47.36 33.08
C ASP A 275 -58.44 46.91 33.39
N GLY A 276 -57.43 47.67 32.95
CA GLY A 276 -56.01 47.32 33.09
C GLY A 276 -55.55 46.20 32.15
N ARG A 277 -56.38 45.83 31.16
CA ARG A 277 -56.05 44.86 30.12
C ARG A 277 -56.68 45.25 28.79
N ILE A 278 -55.95 45.02 27.69
CA ILE A 278 -56.46 45.13 26.33
C ILE A 278 -56.57 43.71 25.77
N TYR A 279 -57.78 43.25 25.53
CA TYR A 279 -58.08 41.91 25.03
C TYR A 279 -57.85 41.82 23.51
N ARG A 280 -57.69 40.60 22.98
CA ARG A 280 -57.37 40.36 21.55
C ARG A 280 -58.27 41.12 20.57
N ALA A 281 -59.58 41.04 20.75
CA ALA A 281 -60.54 41.65 19.84
C ALA A 281 -60.46 43.20 19.87
N GLU A 282 -60.14 43.76 21.03
CA GLU A 282 -59.92 45.19 21.21
C GLU A 282 -58.61 45.61 20.57
N PHE A 283 -57.53 44.82 20.73
CA PHE A 283 -56.26 45.08 20.06
C PHE A 283 -56.39 45.06 18.52
N GLU A 284 -57.10 44.08 17.95
CA GLU A 284 -57.40 44.05 16.52
C GLU A 284 -58.23 45.26 16.06
N GLN A 285 -59.17 45.72 16.89
CA GLN A 285 -59.95 46.93 16.62
C GLN A 285 -59.08 48.20 16.68
N LEU A 286 -58.17 48.30 17.66
CA LEU A 286 -57.21 49.39 17.77
C LEU A 286 -56.25 49.42 16.58
N LEU A 287 -55.83 48.27 16.05
CA LEU A 287 -55.06 48.20 14.81
C LEU A 287 -55.84 48.66 13.59
N ARG A 288 -57.17 48.49 13.57
CA ARG A 288 -58.03 49.06 12.52
C ARG A 288 -58.16 50.58 12.69
N SER A 289 -58.35 51.09 13.91
CA SER A 289 -58.36 52.53 14.21
C SER A 289 -57.03 53.19 13.82
N GLY A 290 -55.90 52.55 14.11
CA GLY A 290 -54.57 53.07 13.76
C GLY A 290 -54.35 53.17 12.25
N ARG A 291 -54.80 52.15 11.50
CA ARG A 291 -54.79 52.19 10.03
C ARG A 291 -55.69 53.29 9.47
N ALA A 292 -56.88 53.48 10.06
CA ALA A 292 -57.79 54.56 9.66
C ALA A 292 -57.21 55.95 9.94
N ALA A 293 -56.36 56.07 10.97
CA ALA A 293 -55.59 57.27 11.29
C ALA A 293 -54.31 57.43 10.44
N GLY A 294 -54.10 56.56 9.44
CA GLY A 294 -52.99 56.65 8.50
C GLY A 294 -51.66 56.12 9.02
N LEU A 295 -51.66 55.20 9.99
CA LEU A 295 -50.47 54.46 10.42
C LEU A 295 -50.40 53.09 9.74
N ASP A 296 -49.20 52.69 9.33
CA ASP A 296 -48.92 51.31 9.00
C ASP A 296 -49.08 50.38 10.23
N GLU A 297 -49.24 49.08 9.96
CA GLU A 297 -49.52 48.10 11.00
C GLU A 297 -48.41 47.96 12.05
N ARG A 298 -47.15 48.19 11.70
CA ARG A 298 -46.03 48.11 12.64
C ARG A 298 -46.02 49.31 13.57
N ASN A 299 -46.16 50.51 13.02
CA ASN A 299 -46.23 51.76 13.77
C ASN A 299 -47.48 51.81 14.65
N ALA A 300 -48.62 51.29 14.18
CA ALA A 300 -49.83 51.14 14.98
C ALA A 300 -49.61 50.19 16.17
N VAL A 301 -49.00 49.01 15.96
CA VAL A 301 -48.64 48.08 17.06
C VAL A 301 -47.72 48.76 18.07
N ASP A 302 -46.64 49.39 17.62
CA ASP A 302 -45.65 50.00 18.49
C ASP A 302 -46.27 51.15 19.32
N MET A 303 -47.14 51.96 18.73
CA MET A 303 -47.84 53.05 19.40
C MET A 303 -48.90 52.57 20.39
N ILE A 304 -49.69 51.54 20.04
CA ILE A 304 -50.68 50.94 20.95
C ILE A 304 -49.97 50.32 22.16
N LEU A 305 -48.87 49.60 21.94
CA LEU A 305 -48.07 49.02 23.03
C LEU A 305 -47.44 50.10 23.92
N ALA A 306 -46.90 51.18 23.33
CA ALA A 306 -46.34 52.29 24.09
C ALA A 306 -47.40 53.02 24.94
N LEU A 307 -48.61 53.23 24.40
CA LEU A 307 -49.75 53.79 25.13
C LEU A 307 -50.25 52.84 26.23
N ALA A 308 -50.38 51.54 25.95
CA ALA A 308 -50.80 50.54 26.93
C ALA A 308 -49.81 50.43 28.11
N VAL A 309 -48.51 50.49 27.84
CA VAL A 309 -47.47 50.55 28.88
C VAL A 309 -47.59 51.80 29.74
N LYS A 310 -47.81 52.98 29.12
CA LYS A 310 -48.02 54.24 29.85
C LYS A 310 -49.25 54.20 30.75
N LEU A 311 -50.29 53.47 30.34
CA LEU A 311 -51.54 53.28 31.08
C LEU A 311 -51.49 52.11 32.07
N GLY A 312 -50.40 51.34 32.11
CA GLY A 312 -50.24 50.18 33.00
C GLY A 312 -51.11 48.97 32.62
N ALA A 313 -51.58 48.90 31.37
CA ALA A 313 -52.47 47.83 30.90
C ALA A 313 -51.70 46.67 30.25
N ALA A 314 -52.09 45.43 30.57
CA ALA A 314 -51.52 44.24 29.95
C ALA A 314 -52.25 43.92 28.63
N VAL A 315 -51.50 43.72 27.55
CA VAL A 315 -52.05 43.42 26.22
C VAL A 315 -52.03 41.92 25.97
N GLU A 316 -53.17 41.33 25.66
CA GLU A 316 -53.23 39.93 25.23
C GLU A 316 -52.70 39.78 23.81
N PHE A 317 -51.48 39.25 23.69
CA PHE A 317 -50.91 38.82 22.42
C PHE A 317 -50.92 37.28 22.37
N SER A 318 -51.54 36.73 21.33
CA SER A 318 -51.36 35.32 20.99
C SER A 318 -50.46 35.25 19.77
N ALA A 319 -49.19 34.88 19.97
CA ALA A 319 -48.58 33.99 19.01
C ALA A 319 -49.36 32.69 19.13
N ALA A 320 -50.36 32.49 18.27
CA ALA A 320 -51.02 31.20 18.17
C ALA A 320 -49.91 30.17 17.95
N ASP A 321 -49.79 29.20 18.85
CA ASP A 321 -48.83 28.12 18.73
C ASP A 321 -48.94 27.54 17.31
N GLY A 322 -47.91 27.80 16.49
CA GLY A 322 -47.79 27.30 15.13
C GLY A 322 -48.27 28.22 14.00
N GLY A 323 -48.68 29.47 14.20
CA GLY A 323 -49.06 30.36 13.09
C GLY A 323 -47.86 30.90 12.28
N HIS A 324 -47.92 30.93 10.95
CA HIS A 324 -46.91 31.62 10.10
C HIS A 324 -47.47 32.88 9.45
N ARG A 325 -46.82 34.02 9.70
CA ARG A 325 -47.13 35.29 9.06
C ARG A 325 -46.66 35.26 7.60
N CYS A 326 -47.58 35.49 6.67
CA CYS A 326 -47.24 35.67 5.27
C CYS A 326 -46.53 37.02 5.07
N ARG A 327 -45.35 37.07 4.44
CA ARG A 327 -44.65 38.35 4.21
C ARG A 327 -45.35 39.30 3.23
N SER A 328 -46.23 38.78 2.37
CA SER A 328 -46.89 39.58 1.33
C SER A 328 -48.18 40.23 1.81
N CYS A 329 -49.08 39.47 2.42
CA CYS A 329 -50.39 39.97 2.86
C CYS A 329 -50.52 40.08 4.38
N PHE A 330 -49.46 39.75 5.12
CA PHE A 330 -49.40 39.79 6.59
C PHE A 330 -50.43 38.91 7.31
N THR A 331 -51.22 38.12 6.57
CA THR A 331 -52.14 37.13 7.15
C THR A 331 -51.37 36.08 7.94
N ILE A 332 -51.81 35.84 9.17
CA ILE A 332 -51.30 34.77 10.02
C ILE A 332 -52.00 33.47 9.62
N VAL A 333 -51.25 32.52 9.08
CA VAL A 333 -51.72 31.18 8.74
C VAL A 333 -51.59 30.29 9.96
N LEU A 334 -52.70 30.07 10.66
CA LEU A 334 -52.76 29.37 11.96
C LEU A 334 -52.37 27.88 11.89
N GLU A 335 -52.44 27.25 10.71
CA GLU A 335 -52.02 25.86 10.45
C GLU A 335 -51.13 25.77 9.21
N PRO A 336 -49.83 26.08 9.32
CA PRO A 336 -48.93 26.13 8.17
C PRO A 336 -48.24 24.79 7.89
N LYS A 337 -48.32 23.80 8.80
CA LYS A 337 -47.78 22.45 8.56
C LYS A 337 -48.41 21.86 7.28
N GLY A 338 -47.58 21.61 6.26
CA GLY A 338 -48.01 21.09 4.96
C GLY A 338 -48.43 22.15 3.93
N LYS A 339 -48.51 23.45 4.30
CA LYS A 339 -48.89 24.53 3.38
C LYS A 339 -47.64 25.28 2.90
N GLN A 340 -47.35 25.19 1.60
CA GLN A 340 -46.22 25.90 0.98
C GLN A 340 -46.56 27.36 0.63
N ARG A 341 -47.85 27.67 0.44
CA ARG A 341 -48.35 28.98 0.00
C ARG A 341 -49.43 29.50 0.94
N CYS A 342 -49.54 30.82 1.01
CA CYS A 342 -50.57 31.49 1.79
C CYS A 342 -51.95 31.21 1.16
N PRO A 343 -52.94 30.74 1.93
CA PRO A 343 -54.29 30.50 1.40
C PRO A 343 -55.02 31.79 0.99
N THR A 344 -54.52 32.96 1.40
CA THR A 344 -55.13 34.26 1.10
C THR A 344 -54.55 34.93 -0.14
N CYS A 345 -53.22 34.98 -0.28
CA CYS A 345 -52.55 35.69 -1.38
C CYS A 345 -51.59 34.82 -2.21
N GLU A 346 -51.57 33.50 -1.95
CA GLU A 346 -50.72 32.51 -2.60
C GLU A 346 -49.20 32.70 -2.48
N HIS A 347 -48.74 33.74 -1.78
CA HIS A 347 -47.32 33.97 -1.59
C HIS A 347 -46.67 32.83 -0.77
N PRO A 348 -45.43 32.40 -1.07
CA PRO A 348 -44.75 31.35 -0.33
C PRO A 348 -44.70 31.64 1.17
N LEU A 349 -45.12 30.68 2.00
CA LEU A 349 -45.08 30.82 3.46
C LEU A 349 -43.69 30.54 4.03
N TRP A 350 -42.84 29.85 3.27
CA TRP A 350 -41.52 29.40 3.67
C TRP A 350 -40.47 29.92 2.70
N ARG A 351 -39.28 30.21 3.22
CA ARG A 351 -38.08 30.49 2.43
C ARG A 351 -36.89 29.71 3.00
N LYS A 352 -35.98 29.30 2.12
CA LYS A 352 -34.74 28.64 2.53
C LYS A 352 -33.71 29.68 2.99
N CYS A 353 -33.08 29.44 4.12
CA CYS A 353 -31.94 30.25 4.56
C CYS A 353 -30.72 29.99 3.67
N PRO A 354 -30.06 31.00 3.10
CA PRO A 354 -28.87 30.81 2.28
C PRO A 354 -27.64 30.35 3.08
N ARG A 355 -27.66 30.52 4.42
CA ARG A 355 -26.53 30.16 5.29
C ARG A 355 -26.60 28.74 5.84
N CYS A 356 -27.78 28.27 6.25
CA CYS A 356 -27.96 26.96 6.89
C CYS A 356 -28.98 26.05 6.19
N GLU A 357 -29.59 26.51 5.09
CA GLU A 357 -30.59 25.79 4.28
C GLU A 357 -31.87 25.37 5.03
N ALA A 358 -32.01 25.75 6.30
CA ALA A 358 -33.24 25.54 7.06
C ALA A 358 -34.40 26.36 6.47
N ASP A 359 -35.59 25.79 6.52
CA ASP A 359 -36.82 26.52 6.20
C ASP A 359 -37.11 27.53 7.30
N SER A 360 -37.20 28.79 6.91
CA SER A 360 -37.62 29.88 7.77
C SER A 360 -38.94 30.43 7.26
N PRO A 361 -39.91 30.76 8.13
CA PRO A 361 -41.12 31.43 7.70
C PRO A 361 -40.79 32.72 6.97
N SER A 362 -41.48 32.97 5.86
CA SER A 362 -41.24 34.12 5.00
C SER A 362 -41.41 35.45 5.74
N GLY A 363 -42.31 35.50 6.72
CA GLY A 363 -42.63 36.69 7.49
C GLY A 363 -41.66 37.05 8.60
N GLU A 364 -40.64 36.24 8.90
CA GLU A 364 -39.58 36.62 9.84
C GLU A 364 -38.63 37.66 9.21
N ASP A 365 -37.77 38.30 9.99
CA ASP A 365 -36.69 39.15 9.46
C ASP A 365 -35.32 38.45 9.54
N ALA A 366 -35.20 37.36 10.30
CA ALA A 366 -34.01 36.50 10.34
C ALA A 366 -34.37 35.00 10.35
N CYS A 367 -33.37 34.14 10.06
CA CYS A 367 -33.55 32.70 10.03
C CYS A 367 -33.78 32.15 11.44
N VAL A 368 -34.90 31.44 11.63
CA VAL A 368 -35.26 30.83 12.92
C VAL A 368 -34.28 29.75 13.40
N ALA A 369 -33.44 29.20 12.51
CA ALA A 369 -32.46 28.16 12.84
C ALA A 369 -31.05 28.69 13.12
N CYS A 370 -30.57 29.69 12.37
CA CYS A 370 -29.18 30.17 12.49
C CYS A 370 -29.02 31.69 12.65
N GLY A 371 -30.10 32.45 12.69
CA GLY A 371 -30.07 33.91 12.88
C GLY A 371 -29.57 34.73 11.69
N PHE A 372 -29.53 34.17 10.47
CA PHE A 372 -29.18 34.93 9.26
C PHE A 372 -30.26 35.97 8.93
N GLU A 373 -29.89 37.24 8.80
CA GLU A 373 -30.79 38.37 8.49
C GLU A 373 -31.20 38.39 7.02
N PHE A 374 -32.47 38.70 6.75
CA PHE A 374 -33.04 38.71 5.40
C PHE A 374 -33.31 40.12 4.85
N ASP A 375 -32.80 41.17 5.50
CA ASP A 375 -33.10 42.58 5.16
C ASP A 375 -32.69 42.94 3.73
N ASP A 376 -31.57 42.39 3.26
CA ASP A 376 -31.05 42.60 1.90
C ASP A 376 -31.79 41.80 0.81
N ALA A 377 -32.86 41.06 1.14
CA ALA A 377 -33.55 40.15 0.19
C ALA A 377 -33.94 40.83 -1.11
N HIS A 378 -34.43 42.06 -1.02
CA HIS A 378 -34.90 42.85 -2.14
C HIS A 378 -33.73 43.35 -3.02
N VAL A 379 -32.64 43.80 -2.40
CA VAL A 379 -31.41 44.22 -3.10
C VAL A 379 -30.77 43.04 -3.81
N VAL A 380 -30.73 41.88 -3.16
CA VAL A 380 -30.20 40.64 -3.71
C VAL A 380 -31.07 40.13 -4.86
N ALA A 381 -32.40 40.18 -4.73
CA ALA A 381 -33.32 39.83 -5.81
C ALA A 381 -33.10 40.73 -7.03
N LEU A 382 -33.03 42.05 -6.85
CA LEU A 382 -32.73 42.99 -7.93
C LEU A 382 -31.35 42.73 -8.55
N GLY A 383 -30.33 42.47 -7.72
CA GLY A 383 -28.98 42.13 -8.18
C GLY A 383 -28.95 40.86 -9.04
N VAL A 384 -29.71 39.83 -8.65
CA VAL A 384 -29.85 38.60 -9.43
C VAL A 384 -30.58 38.86 -10.75
N GLU A 385 -31.65 39.66 -10.75
CA GLU A 385 -32.37 40.02 -11.99
C GLU A 385 -31.48 40.80 -12.96
N LEU A 386 -30.76 41.81 -12.46
CA LEU A 386 -29.80 42.57 -13.27
C LEU A 386 -28.66 41.68 -13.80
N GLY A 387 -28.18 40.73 -12.98
CA GLY A 387 -27.17 39.76 -13.39
C GLY A 387 -27.68 38.80 -14.48
N ARG A 388 -28.91 38.28 -14.36
CA ARG A 388 -29.55 37.46 -15.40
C ARG A 388 -29.80 38.25 -16.68
N ALA A 389 -30.21 39.51 -16.60
CA ALA A 389 -30.36 40.38 -17.76
C ALA A 389 -29.02 40.67 -18.45
N ALA A 390 -27.94 40.88 -17.68
CA ALA A 390 -26.59 41.02 -18.20
C ALA A 390 -26.13 39.72 -18.90
N LEU A 391 -26.37 38.56 -18.29
CA LEU A 391 -26.07 37.25 -18.87
C LEU A 391 -26.83 37.01 -20.18
N ALA A 392 -28.12 37.33 -20.23
CA ALA A 392 -28.97 37.19 -21.43
C ALA A 392 -28.51 38.10 -22.58
N THR A 393 -27.85 39.22 -22.28
CA THR A 393 -27.29 40.16 -23.27
C THR A 393 -25.80 39.92 -23.55
N GLY A 394 -25.21 38.84 -23.04
CA GLY A 394 -23.81 38.46 -23.28
C GLY A 394 -22.78 39.27 -22.50
N ARG A 395 -23.19 40.15 -21.58
CA ARG A 395 -22.31 40.99 -20.75
C ARG A 395 -21.85 40.24 -19.51
N LEU A 396 -20.95 39.27 -19.70
CA LEU A 396 -20.50 38.36 -18.65
C LEU A 396 -19.79 39.07 -17.49
N GLU A 397 -19.00 40.11 -17.77
CA GLU A 397 -18.33 40.90 -16.72
C GLU A 397 -19.34 41.63 -15.82
N ASP A 398 -20.40 42.18 -16.42
CA ASP A 398 -21.49 42.81 -15.67
C ASP A 398 -22.26 41.77 -14.85
N ALA A 399 -22.55 40.60 -15.42
CA ALA A 399 -23.21 39.50 -14.72
C ALA A 399 -22.38 39.01 -13.52
N GLU A 400 -21.07 38.84 -13.70
CA GLU A 400 -20.14 38.44 -12.63
C GLU A 400 -20.05 39.51 -11.53
N ARG A 401 -20.06 40.80 -11.89
CA ARG A 401 -20.11 41.89 -10.93
C ARG A 401 -21.39 41.87 -10.11
N HIS A 402 -22.54 41.67 -10.76
CA HIS A 402 -23.85 41.62 -10.09
C HIS A 402 -23.99 40.41 -9.15
N VAL A 403 -23.55 39.21 -9.58
CA VAL A 403 -23.63 38.01 -8.73
C VAL A 403 -22.67 38.08 -7.55
N SER A 404 -21.44 38.58 -7.75
CA SER A 404 -20.46 38.75 -6.67
C SER A 404 -20.96 39.72 -5.61
N GLU A 405 -21.64 40.79 -6.04
CA GLU A 405 -22.23 41.77 -5.14
C GLU A 405 -23.45 41.21 -4.38
N ALA A 406 -24.25 40.36 -5.02
CA ALA A 406 -25.36 39.64 -4.40
C ALA A 406 -24.88 38.61 -3.35
N GLU A 407 -23.84 37.84 -3.66
CA GLU A 407 -23.24 36.89 -2.72
C GLU A 407 -22.53 37.57 -1.55
N ARG A 408 -21.92 38.73 -1.75
CA ARG A 408 -21.35 39.51 -0.63
C ARG A 408 -22.39 39.84 0.43
N ARG A 409 -23.63 40.13 0.02
CA ARG A 409 -24.75 40.46 0.92
C ARG A 409 -25.49 39.21 1.43
N TRP A 410 -25.68 38.20 0.58
CA TRP A 410 -26.55 37.06 0.86
C TRP A 410 -25.82 35.76 1.24
N GLY A 411 -24.50 35.73 1.10
CA GLY A 411 -23.69 34.51 1.11
C GLY A 411 -23.76 33.72 -0.21
N PRO A 412 -22.92 32.69 -0.38
CA PRO A 412 -22.81 31.90 -1.61
C PRO A 412 -23.94 30.85 -1.78
N GLY A 413 -25.12 31.08 -1.20
CA GLY A 413 -26.25 30.15 -1.19
C GLY A 413 -27.51 30.74 -1.84
N GLY A 414 -28.43 29.88 -2.27
CA GLY A 414 -29.72 30.33 -2.84
C GLY A 414 -29.63 30.85 -4.28
N GLU A 415 -30.39 31.92 -4.60
CA GLU A 415 -30.46 32.48 -5.96
C GLU A 415 -29.15 33.05 -6.51
N PRO A 416 -28.30 33.75 -5.72
CA PRO A 416 -26.98 34.18 -6.20
C PRO A 416 -26.08 33.00 -6.63
N ALA A 417 -26.09 31.90 -5.87
CA ALA A 417 -25.34 30.69 -6.24
C ALA A 417 -25.86 30.07 -7.55
N LYS A 418 -27.18 30.06 -7.77
CA LYS A 418 -27.77 29.61 -9.05
C LYS A 418 -27.33 30.50 -10.21
N LEU A 419 -27.40 31.82 -10.05
CA LEU A 419 -26.91 32.75 -11.06
C LEU A 419 -25.40 32.55 -11.34
N ARG A 420 -24.58 32.32 -10.30
CA ARG A 420 -23.16 32.01 -10.50
C ARG A 420 -22.97 30.71 -11.29
N ALA A 421 -23.77 29.68 -11.01
CA ALA A 421 -23.74 28.44 -11.79
C ALA A 421 -24.19 28.66 -13.24
N GLU A 422 -25.22 29.49 -13.49
CA GLU A 422 -25.66 29.90 -14.83
C GLU A 422 -24.53 30.63 -15.58
N ILE A 423 -23.86 31.59 -14.95
CA ILE A 423 -22.72 32.32 -15.51
C ILE A 423 -21.56 31.36 -15.80
N ALA A 424 -21.18 30.52 -14.83
CA ALA A 424 -20.10 29.55 -15.00
C ALA A 424 -20.39 28.55 -16.13
N THR A 425 -21.64 28.10 -16.27
CA THR A 425 -22.09 27.25 -17.38
C THR A 425 -21.90 27.98 -18.71
N ARG A 426 -22.36 29.24 -18.79
CA ARG A 426 -22.21 30.03 -20.02
C ARG A 426 -20.75 30.29 -20.39
N VAL A 427 -19.91 30.59 -19.40
CA VAL A 427 -18.45 30.74 -19.59
C VAL A 427 -17.83 29.44 -20.11
N ALA A 428 -18.23 28.29 -19.55
CA ALA A 428 -17.75 26.98 -20.00
C ALA A 428 -18.20 26.63 -21.42
N GLU A 429 -19.45 26.94 -21.79
CA GLU A 429 -19.97 26.78 -23.15
C GLU A 429 -19.17 27.60 -24.16
N LEU A 430 -18.95 28.89 -23.88
CA LEU A 430 -18.17 29.77 -24.76
C LEU A 430 -16.70 29.35 -24.84
N ALA A 431 -16.10 28.90 -23.74
CA ALA A 431 -14.75 28.35 -23.75
C ALA A 431 -14.66 27.04 -24.56
N SER A 432 -15.70 26.20 -24.53
CA SER A 432 -15.79 25.00 -25.36
C SER A 432 -15.91 25.36 -26.85
N LEU A 433 -16.79 26.29 -27.22
CA LEU A 433 -16.91 26.80 -28.59
C LEU A 433 -15.59 27.40 -29.09
N ARG A 434 -14.91 28.18 -28.23
CA ARG A 434 -13.61 28.75 -28.57
C ARG A 434 -12.54 27.67 -28.81
N ARG A 435 -12.50 26.64 -27.96
CA ARG A 435 -11.58 25.51 -28.14
C ARG A 435 -11.86 24.77 -29.44
N GLN A 436 -13.12 24.50 -29.76
CA GLN A 436 -13.50 23.88 -31.03
C GLN A 436 -13.07 24.74 -32.23
N PHE A 437 -13.24 26.07 -32.14
CA PHE A 437 -12.74 26.97 -33.17
C PHE A 437 -11.21 26.85 -33.34
N ASP A 438 -10.45 26.90 -32.25
CA ASP A 438 -8.99 26.78 -32.28
C ASP A 438 -8.54 25.39 -32.83
N GLU A 439 -9.25 24.32 -32.50
CA GLU A 439 -9.05 22.96 -33.04
C GLU A 439 -9.36 22.88 -34.54
N HIS A 440 -10.38 23.59 -35.01
CA HIS A 440 -10.69 23.70 -36.43
C HIS A 440 -9.62 24.50 -37.18
N VAL A 441 -9.18 25.63 -36.66
CA VAL A 441 -8.12 26.45 -37.28
C VAL A 441 -6.79 25.70 -37.34
N SER A 442 -6.38 25.08 -36.24
CA SER A 442 -5.14 24.27 -36.18
C SER A 442 -5.23 23.02 -37.05
N GLY A 443 -6.39 22.39 -37.11
CA GLY A 443 -6.70 21.29 -38.02
C GLY A 443 -6.90 21.70 -39.48
N ARG A 444 -6.73 23.00 -39.82
CA ARG A 444 -6.97 23.57 -41.17
C ARG A 444 -8.38 23.32 -41.71
N ARG A 445 -9.36 23.16 -40.82
CA ARG A 445 -10.78 23.01 -41.16
C ARG A 445 -11.46 24.38 -41.18
N LEU A 446 -11.14 25.17 -42.20
CA LEU A 446 -11.50 26.60 -42.26
C LEU A 446 -13.00 26.83 -42.49
N ALA A 447 -13.70 25.94 -43.20
CA ALA A 447 -15.15 26.04 -43.37
C ALA A 447 -15.87 25.83 -42.02
N GLY A 448 -15.44 24.82 -41.26
CA GLY A 448 -15.92 24.60 -39.89
C GLY A 448 -15.54 25.74 -38.94
N ALA A 449 -14.32 26.27 -39.03
CA ALA A 449 -13.89 27.42 -38.24
C ALA A 449 -14.76 28.66 -38.51
N LYS A 450 -15.12 28.91 -39.77
CA LYS A 450 -16.01 30.02 -40.16
C LYS A 450 -17.40 29.90 -39.54
N ALA A 451 -17.98 28.69 -39.54
CA ALA A 451 -19.29 28.45 -38.92
C ALA A 451 -19.24 28.66 -37.39
N LEU A 452 -18.17 28.16 -36.74
CA LEU A 452 -17.96 28.36 -35.30
C LEU A 452 -17.70 29.82 -34.94
N LEU A 453 -16.98 30.57 -35.77
CA LEU A 453 -16.75 31.99 -35.56
C LEU A 453 -18.03 32.80 -35.65
N ALA A 454 -18.88 32.57 -36.66
CA ALA A 454 -20.18 33.26 -36.76
C ALA A 454 -21.06 33.01 -35.51
N ARG A 455 -20.99 31.80 -34.97
CA ARG A 455 -21.65 31.45 -33.71
C ARG A 455 -21.04 32.19 -32.53
N LEU A 456 -19.71 32.25 -32.41
CA LEU A 456 -19.01 33.01 -31.37
C LEU A 456 -19.30 34.52 -31.45
N GLU A 457 -19.38 35.10 -32.65
CA GLU A 457 -19.74 36.51 -32.85
C GLU A 457 -21.15 36.81 -32.35
N THR A 458 -22.08 35.88 -32.52
CA THR A 458 -23.46 36.00 -32.03
C THR A 458 -23.55 35.79 -30.52
N GLU A 459 -22.83 34.79 -30.01
CA GLU A 459 -22.99 34.30 -28.63
C GLU A 459 -22.06 34.95 -27.59
N ALA A 460 -20.97 35.60 -28.03
CA ALA A 460 -19.91 36.16 -27.19
C ALA A 460 -19.47 37.57 -27.64
N ALA A 461 -20.39 38.35 -28.22
CA ALA A 461 -20.10 39.72 -28.66
C ALA A 461 -19.50 40.56 -27.52
N GLY A 462 -18.27 41.04 -27.70
CA GLY A 462 -17.56 41.87 -26.72
C GLY A 462 -16.85 41.12 -25.58
N VAL A 463 -16.92 39.79 -25.54
CA VAL A 463 -16.19 38.98 -24.55
C VAL A 463 -14.71 38.90 -24.92
N LYS A 464 -13.83 39.21 -23.95
CA LYS A 464 -12.40 38.92 -24.05
C LYS A 464 -12.14 37.51 -23.58
N PHE A 465 -11.58 36.67 -24.44
CA PHE A 465 -11.19 35.31 -24.07
C PHE A 465 -9.92 35.33 -23.21
N ARG A 466 -9.56 34.17 -22.64
CA ARG A 466 -8.42 34.01 -21.72
C ARG A 466 -7.08 34.48 -22.31
N ASP A 467 -6.94 34.41 -23.63
CA ASP A 467 -5.76 34.87 -24.36
C ASP A 467 -5.79 36.38 -24.69
N GLY A 468 -6.76 37.11 -24.14
CA GLY A 468 -6.95 38.54 -24.35
C GLY A 468 -7.62 38.89 -25.68
N ARG A 469 -7.82 37.90 -26.57
CA ARG A 469 -8.37 38.13 -27.90
C ARG A 469 -9.89 38.26 -27.89
N THR A 470 -10.41 39.06 -28.80
CA THR A 470 -11.84 39.26 -29.08
C THR A 470 -12.24 38.47 -30.33
N THR A 471 -13.55 38.29 -30.55
CA THR A 471 -14.07 37.67 -31.79
C THR A 471 -13.61 38.39 -33.06
N VAL A 472 -13.40 39.71 -32.99
CA VAL A 472 -12.89 40.53 -34.11
C VAL A 472 -11.47 40.14 -34.52
N GLU A 473 -10.58 39.90 -33.54
CA GLU A 473 -9.21 39.50 -33.82
C GLU A 473 -9.14 38.07 -34.36
N LEU A 474 -10.00 37.17 -33.85
CA LEU A 474 -10.15 35.81 -34.39
C LEU A 474 -10.68 35.84 -35.83
N ALA A 475 -11.60 36.75 -36.14
CA ALA A 475 -12.12 36.95 -37.48
C ALA A 475 -11.04 37.43 -38.46
N ALA A 476 -10.21 38.38 -38.06
CA ALA A 476 -9.11 38.87 -38.89
C ALA A 476 -8.07 37.77 -39.19
N GLU A 477 -7.75 36.92 -38.21
CA GLU A 477 -6.85 35.78 -38.40
C GLU A 477 -7.44 34.76 -39.39
N LEU A 478 -8.71 34.38 -39.20
CA LEU A 478 -9.38 33.43 -40.08
C LEU A 478 -9.52 33.99 -41.50
N GLU A 479 -9.87 35.27 -41.65
CA GLU A 479 -10.04 35.90 -42.96
C GLU A 479 -8.72 35.93 -43.75
N THR A 480 -7.59 36.11 -43.08
CA THR A 480 -6.25 36.01 -43.71
C THR A 480 -6.03 34.62 -44.34
N LYS A 481 -6.41 33.55 -43.63
CA LYS A 481 -6.30 32.17 -44.14
C LYS A 481 -7.30 31.90 -45.27
N LEU A 482 -8.53 32.41 -45.15
CA LEU A 482 -9.56 32.28 -46.18
C LEU A 482 -9.18 33.04 -47.47
N ALA A 483 -8.54 34.20 -47.36
CA ALA A 483 -8.05 34.93 -48.51
C ALA A 483 -6.97 34.15 -49.26
N ALA A 484 -6.02 33.53 -48.55
CA ALA A 484 -5.01 32.67 -49.16
C ALA A 484 -5.64 31.46 -49.88
N LEU A 485 -6.65 30.83 -49.27
CA LEU A 485 -7.42 29.74 -49.89
C LEU A 485 -8.09 30.18 -51.21
N ARG A 486 -8.72 31.37 -51.22
CA ARG A 486 -9.38 31.91 -52.44
C ARG A 486 -8.39 32.05 -53.59
N VAL A 487 -7.20 32.61 -53.33
CA VAL A 487 -6.14 32.76 -54.35
C VAL A 487 -5.71 31.39 -54.90
N ALA A 488 -5.50 30.40 -54.02
CA ALA A 488 -5.12 29.05 -54.44
C ALA A 488 -6.20 28.39 -55.30
N LEU A 489 -7.48 28.52 -54.91
CA LEU A 489 -8.61 27.98 -55.67
C LEU A 489 -8.80 28.67 -57.03
N GLU A 490 -8.63 29.98 -57.11
CA GLU A 490 -8.67 30.74 -58.37
C GLU A 490 -7.58 30.28 -59.33
N ARG A 491 -6.35 30.10 -58.82
CA ARG A 491 -5.24 29.54 -59.60
C ARG A 491 -5.56 28.13 -60.11
N ALA A 492 -6.09 27.26 -59.25
CA ALA A 492 -6.45 25.89 -59.63
C ALA A 492 -7.52 25.87 -60.73
N ARG A 493 -8.59 26.66 -60.59
CA ARG A 493 -9.65 26.82 -61.60
C ARG A 493 -9.12 27.39 -62.92
N ALA A 494 -8.17 28.33 -62.88
CA ALA A 494 -7.56 28.87 -64.08
C ALA A 494 -6.73 27.83 -64.85
N LEU A 495 -5.99 26.98 -64.13
CA LEU A 495 -5.22 25.87 -64.71
C LEU A 495 -6.12 24.77 -65.28
N ASP A 496 -7.25 24.50 -64.61
CA ASP A 496 -8.31 23.61 -65.06
C ASP A 496 -8.91 24.10 -66.39
N ALA A 497 -9.28 25.38 -66.47
CA ALA A 497 -9.80 26.01 -67.69
C ALA A 497 -8.78 26.02 -68.84
N GLN A 498 -7.48 26.08 -68.54
CA GLN A 498 -6.39 25.99 -69.51
C GLN A 498 -6.07 24.56 -69.95
N GLN A 499 -6.81 23.54 -69.46
CA GLN A 499 -6.58 22.13 -69.74
C GLN A 499 -5.15 21.66 -69.37
N LYS A 500 -4.64 22.14 -68.23
CA LYS A 500 -3.34 21.73 -67.67
C LYS A 500 -3.55 20.80 -66.46
N PRO A 501 -3.93 19.53 -66.68
CA PRO A 501 -4.41 18.64 -65.61
C PRO A 501 -3.39 18.40 -64.50
N ARG A 502 -2.10 18.25 -64.85
CA ARG A 502 -1.02 18.02 -63.87
C ARG A 502 -0.83 19.20 -62.93
N GLU A 503 -0.82 20.42 -63.48
CA GLU A 503 -0.66 21.66 -62.70
C GLU A 503 -1.92 21.95 -61.88
N ALA A 504 -3.11 21.71 -62.45
CA ALA A 504 -4.38 21.87 -61.75
C ALA A 504 -4.49 20.96 -60.51
N VAL A 505 -4.09 19.68 -60.64
CA VAL A 505 -4.05 18.74 -59.50
C VAL A 505 -3.15 19.23 -58.39
N LEU A 506 -1.95 19.73 -58.70
CA LEU A 506 -1.04 20.29 -57.70
C LEU A 506 -1.64 21.52 -57.01
N ALA A 507 -2.28 22.42 -57.76
CA ALA A 507 -2.91 23.62 -57.22
C ALA A 507 -4.13 23.31 -56.33
N TYR A 508 -4.96 22.32 -56.68
CA TYR A 508 -6.05 21.88 -55.80
C TYR A 508 -5.52 21.19 -54.53
N GLN A 509 -4.40 20.48 -54.60
CA GLN A 509 -3.75 19.93 -53.40
C GLN A 509 -3.19 21.03 -52.50
N GLU A 510 -2.56 22.05 -53.08
CA GLU A 510 -2.10 23.24 -52.36
C GLU A 510 -3.27 23.93 -51.65
N ALA A 511 -4.44 24.04 -52.30
CA ALA A 511 -5.65 24.55 -51.67
C ALA A 511 -6.11 23.69 -50.47
N LEU A 512 -6.07 22.35 -50.58
CA LEU A 512 -6.36 21.45 -49.45
C LEU A 512 -5.29 21.47 -48.35
N GLU A 513 -4.05 21.86 -48.69
CA GLU A 513 -3.02 22.12 -47.70
C GLU A 513 -3.30 23.39 -46.88
N ILE A 514 -4.06 24.34 -47.43
CA ILE A 514 -4.55 25.53 -46.71
C ILE A 514 -5.83 25.20 -45.93
N ALA A 515 -6.78 24.51 -46.56
CA ALA A 515 -8.07 24.14 -45.98
C ALA A 515 -8.47 22.71 -46.33
N VAL A 516 -8.34 21.79 -45.36
CA VAL A 516 -8.56 20.35 -45.58
C VAL A 516 -10.04 20.00 -45.78
N ASP A 517 -10.95 20.84 -45.31
CA ASP A 517 -12.41 20.67 -45.42
C ASP A 517 -13.01 21.43 -46.61
N ASP A 518 -12.19 21.93 -47.54
CA ASP A 518 -12.68 22.66 -48.71
C ASP A 518 -13.25 21.71 -49.78
N THR A 519 -14.57 21.79 -49.95
CA THR A 519 -15.32 20.95 -50.90
C THR A 519 -15.05 21.28 -52.37
N VAL A 520 -14.61 22.51 -52.69
CA VAL A 520 -14.30 22.91 -54.07
C VAL A 520 -12.99 22.25 -54.52
N ALA A 521 -11.95 22.32 -53.69
CA ALA A 521 -10.68 21.68 -53.97
C ALA A 521 -10.81 20.15 -54.00
N GLU A 522 -11.57 19.56 -53.06
CA GLU A 522 -11.86 18.13 -53.07
C GLU A 522 -12.58 17.70 -54.37
N SER A 523 -13.61 18.43 -54.78
CA SER A 523 -14.34 18.15 -56.03
C SER A 523 -13.45 18.32 -57.27
N GLY A 524 -12.59 19.35 -57.26
CA GLY A 524 -11.59 19.56 -58.31
C GLY A 524 -10.62 18.39 -58.45
N LEU A 525 -10.13 17.82 -57.34
CA LEU A 525 -9.29 16.62 -57.38
C LEU A 525 -10.04 15.38 -57.86
N ARG A 526 -11.30 15.22 -57.49
CA ARG A 526 -12.15 14.09 -57.93
C ARG A 526 -12.38 14.09 -59.44
N ALA A 527 -12.31 15.24 -60.11
CA ALA A 527 -12.41 15.29 -61.57
C ALA A 527 -11.23 14.59 -62.27
N TYR A 528 -10.09 14.43 -61.58
CA TYR A 528 -8.85 13.89 -62.13
C TYR A 528 -8.51 12.51 -61.58
N ARG A 529 -8.92 11.47 -62.31
CA ARG A 529 -8.54 10.08 -62.02
C ARG A 529 -7.01 9.91 -62.10
N PRO A 530 -6.35 9.31 -61.09
CA PRO A 530 -4.93 8.97 -61.17
C PRO A 530 -4.63 7.92 -62.25
N GLU A 531 -3.44 8.01 -62.84
CA GLU A 531 -2.88 6.96 -63.67
C GLU A 531 -2.58 5.69 -62.83
N PRO A 532 -2.69 4.48 -63.41
CA PRO A 532 -2.47 3.25 -62.67
C PRO A 532 -0.98 3.08 -62.28
N PRO A 533 -0.68 2.42 -61.15
CA PRO A 533 0.66 1.91 -60.89
C PRO A 533 1.05 0.87 -61.94
N VAL A 534 2.35 0.56 -62.04
CA VAL A 534 2.87 -0.42 -63.02
C VAL A 534 3.75 -1.46 -62.35
N ARG A 535 3.93 -2.60 -63.04
CA ARG A 535 4.80 -3.72 -62.62
C ARG A 535 4.52 -4.26 -61.20
N LEU A 536 3.24 -4.42 -60.83
CA LEU A 536 2.86 -5.15 -59.62
C LEU A 536 3.38 -6.60 -59.72
N ARG A 537 4.15 -7.03 -58.72
CA ARG A 537 4.66 -8.38 -58.54
C ARG A 537 4.23 -8.90 -57.18
N ALA A 538 3.89 -10.17 -57.11
CA ALA A 538 3.55 -10.86 -55.87
C ALA A 538 4.38 -12.15 -55.81
N GLU A 539 5.16 -12.32 -54.74
CA GLU A 539 6.06 -13.45 -54.54
C GLU A 539 5.86 -14.03 -53.13
N CYS A 540 5.80 -15.36 -53.00
CA CYS A 540 5.78 -16.01 -51.69
C CYS A 540 7.17 -15.95 -51.03
N ARG A 541 7.23 -15.53 -49.77
CA ARG A 541 8.42 -15.61 -48.93
C ARG A 541 8.04 -16.19 -47.57
N GLY A 542 8.35 -17.47 -47.35
CA GLY A 542 7.91 -18.19 -46.16
C GLY A 542 6.39 -18.32 -46.12
N ALA A 543 5.76 -17.84 -45.05
CA ALA A 543 4.31 -17.84 -44.88
C ALA A 543 3.62 -16.56 -45.41
N ASP A 544 4.38 -15.62 -45.98
CA ASP A 544 3.85 -14.33 -46.41
C ASP A 544 3.88 -14.18 -47.94
N VAL A 545 3.01 -13.34 -48.48
CA VAL A 545 3.11 -12.85 -49.87
C VAL A 545 3.70 -11.44 -49.85
N VAL A 546 4.85 -11.26 -50.48
CA VAL A 546 5.50 -9.96 -50.64
C VAL A 546 5.11 -9.37 -51.98
N LEU A 547 4.51 -8.18 -51.93
CA LEU A 547 4.08 -7.41 -53.07
C LEU A 547 4.99 -6.20 -53.28
N THR A 548 5.41 -5.99 -54.52
CA THR A 548 6.21 -4.82 -54.92
C THR A 548 5.67 -4.26 -56.23
N TRP A 549 5.72 -2.94 -56.39
CA TRP A 549 5.29 -2.26 -57.60
C TRP A 549 6.11 -0.99 -57.82
N ASP A 550 5.99 -0.38 -58.99
CA ASP A 550 6.53 0.96 -59.20
C ASP A 550 5.48 2.03 -58.89
N ALA A 551 5.96 3.20 -58.49
CA ALA A 551 5.10 4.35 -58.28
C ALA A 551 4.35 4.74 -59.57
N SER A 552 3.07 5.09 -59.43
CA SER A 552 2.28 5.67 -60.51
C SER A 552 2.90 7.00 -60.97
N PRO A 553 2.90 7.30 -62.28
CA PRO A 553 3.40 8.58 -62.81
C PRO A 553 2.43 9.75 -62.59
N ALA A 554 1.34 9.55 -61.85
CA ALA A 554 0.32 10.56 -61.61
C ALA A 554 0.90 11.77 -60.86
N ALA A 555 0.45 12.97 -61.23
CA ALA A 555 0.91 14.20 -60.57
C ALA A 555 0.30 14.34 -59.16
N GLY A 556 1.05 15.00 -58.27
CA GLY A 556 0.61 15.29 -56.91
C GLY A 556 0.63 14.10 -55.95
N ARG A 557 0.08 14.28 -54.77
CA ARG A 557 -0.07 13.24 -53.73
C ARG A 557 -1.25 12.32 -54.02
N PHE A 558 -1.08 11.03 -53.78
CA PHE A 558 -2.11 10.01 -53.91
C PHE A 558 -1.66 8.77 -53.12
N GLY A 559 -2.61 7.92 -52.75
CA GLY A 559 -2.34 6.65 -52.08
C GLY A 559 -2.54 5.47 -53.02
N TYR A 560 -2.23 4.27 -52.54
CA TYR A 560 -2.58 3.01 -53.18
C TYR A 560 -3.53 2.21 -52.31
N VAL A 561 -4.45 1.51 -52.95
CA VAL A 561 -5.31 0.51 -52.33
C VAL A 561 -5.00 -0.84 -52.96
N LEU A 562 -4.51 -1.76 -52.15
CA LEU A 562 -4.24 -3.13 -52.56
C LEU A 562 -5.41 -4.03 -52.18
N VAL A 563 -5.92 -4.79 -53.13
CA VAL A 563 -7.08 -5.67 -52.98
C VAL A 563 -6.68 -7.09 -53.36
N ALA A 564 -7.15 -8.07 -52.62
CA ALA A 564 -6.96 -9.48 -52.93
C ALA A 564 -8.30 -10.20 -53.11
N ARG A 565 -8.33 -11.19 -54.00
CA ARG A 565 -9.48 -12.06 -54.24
C ARG A 565 -9.02 -13.44 -54.72
N GLU A 566 -9.82 -14.46 -54.41
CA GLU A 566 -9.65 -15.82 -54.91
C GLU A 566 -10.34 -16.01 -56.27
N GLY A 567 -9.74 -16.83 -57.14
CA GLY A 567 -10.29 -17.18 -58.45
C GLY A 567 -9.99 -16.17 -59.57
N ALA A 568 -10.18 -14.86 -59.35
CA ALA A 568 -9.94 -13.82 -60.35
C ALA A 568 -9.36 -12.53 -59.77
N ALA A 569 -8.69 -11.74 -60.62
CA ALA A 569 -8.17 -10.43 -60.24
C ALA A 569 -9.29 -9.43 -59.92
N PRO A 570 -9.27 -8.75 -58.76
CA PRO A 570 -10.24 -7.70 -58.44
C PRO A 570 -10.27 -6.59 -59.49
N THR A 571 -11.45 -6.25 -60.00
CA THR A 571 -11.60 -5.16 -60.98
C THR A 571 -11.84 -3.79 -60.34
N SER A 572 -12.18 -3.76 -59.05
CA SER A 572 -12.42 -2.53 -58.28
C SER A 572 -12.03 -2.72 -56.80
N PRO A 573 -11.86 -1.63 -56.03
CA PRO A 573 -11.63 -1.69 -54.58
C PRO A 573 -12.69 -2.44 -53.76
N SER A 574 -13.91 -2.58 -54.29
CA SER A 574 -15.01 -3.33 -53.67
C SER A 574 -15.13 -4.78 -54.14
N ASP A 575 -14.38 -5.18 -55.18
CA ASP A 575 -14.44 -6.51 -55.79
C ASP A 575 -13.48 -7.51 -55.11
N GLY A 576 -13.26 -7.38 -53.80
CA GLY A 576 -12.35 -8.21 -53.05
C GLY A 576 -12.07 -7.69 -51.64
N GLN A 577 -11.14 -8.33 -50.94
CA GLN A 577 -10.70 -7.91 -49.63
C GLN A 577 -9.61 -6.83 -49.78
N VAL A 578 -9.83 -5.65 -49.17
CA VAL A 578 -8.76 -4.64 -49.06
C VAL A 578 -7.68 -5.17 -48.13
N VAL A 579 -6.50 -5.44 -48.69
CA VAL A 579 -5.32 -5.92 -47.97
C VAL A 579 -4.64 -4.75 -47.25
N CYS A 580 -4.43 -3.64 -47.95
CA CYS A 580 -3.85 -2.45 -47.35
C CYS A 580 -4.18 -1.16 -48.11
N ARG A 581 -3.98 -0.03 -47.42
CA ARG A 581 -3.89 1.31 -48.00
C ARG A 581 -2.54 1.90 -47.63
N THR A 582 -1.77 2.36 -48.62
CA THR A 582 -0.38 2.81 -48.41
C THR A 582 0.05 3.84 -49.44
N GLU A 583 0.97 4.73 -49.08
CA GLU A 583 1.69 5.60 -50.03
C GLU A 583 3.00 4.96 -50.50
N GLY A 584 3.39 3.84 -49.90
CA GLY A 584 4.60 3.09 -50.24
C GLY A 584 4.47 2.30 -51.54
N ILE A 585 5.59 1.70 -51.96
CA ILE A 585 5.73 0.93 -53.21
C ILE A 585 5.85 -0.59 -52.98
N GLY A 586 5.44 -1.05 -51.80
CA GLY A 586 5.47 -2.46 -51.45
C GLY A 586 4.64 -2.76 -50.21
N HIS A 587 4.23 -4.02 -50.09
CA HIS A 587 3.46 -4.51 -48.97
C HIS A 587 3.76 -5.99 -48.71
N ARG A 588 3.53 -6.44 -47.48
CA ARG A 588 3.64 -7.85 -47.09
C ARG A 588 2.29 -8.30 -46.54
N ASP A 589 1.62 -9.19 -47.27
CA ASP A 589 0.38 -9.82 -46.86
C ASP A 589 0.70 -11.07 -46.02
N THR A 590 0.57 -10.94 -44.70
CA THR A 590 0.84 -12.01 -43.72
C THR A 590 -0.42 -12.82 -43.39
N GLY A 591 -1.57 -12.45 -43.94
CA GLY A 591 -2.88 -13.02 -43.60
C GLY A 591 -3.37 -14.09 -44.58
N VAL A 592 -2.51 -14.57 -45.48
CA VAL A 592 -2.89 -15.55 -46.51
C VAL A 592 -2.88 -16.96 -45.92
N PRO A 593 -4.00 -17.71 -45.96
CA PRO A 593 -4.00 -19.09 -45.51
C PRO A 593 -3.17 -20.00 -46.43
N ALA A 594 -2.51 -21.01 -45.86
CA ALA A 594 -1.74 -21.98 -46.62
C ALA A 594 -2.61 -22.78 -47.61
N GLY A 595 -2.12 -22.89 -48.84
CA GLY A 595 -2.80 -23.61 -49.94
C GLY A 595 -3.86 -22.80 -50.68
N VAL A 596 -3.98 -21.50 -50.41
CA VAL A 596 -4.88 -20.61 -51.14
C VAL A 596 -4.15 -19.94 -52.31
N SER A 597 -4.79 -19.92 -53.48
CA SER A 597 -4.34 -19.16 -54.65
C SER A 597 -5.06 -17.80 -54.71
N ARG A 598 -4.30 -16.70 -54.56
CA ARG A 598 -4.84 -15.33 -54.56
C ARG A 598 -4.39 -14.52 -55.75
N TRP A 599 -5.31 -13.73 -56.28
CA TRP A 599 -5.02 -12.61 -57.16
C TRP A 599 -4.98 -11.31 -56.37
N TYR A 600 -4.09 -10.41 -56.78
CA TYR A 600 -3.93 -9.09 -56.21
C TYR A 600 -4.17 -8.03 -57.29
N SER A 601 -4.80 -6.92 -56.90
CA SER A 601 -5.00 -5.74 -57.74
C SER A 601 -4.75 -4.48 -56.96
N LEU A 602 -3.96 -3.59 -57.54
CA LEU A 602 -3.51 -2.35 -56.92
C LEU A 602 -4.08 -1.15 -57.69
N PHE A 603 -4.70 -0.24 -56.96
CA PHE A 603 -5.33 0.96 -57.48
C PHE A 603 -4.66 2.19 -56.88
N ALA A 604 -4.32 3.19 -57.69
CA ALA A 604 -3.98 4.52 -57.17
C ALA A 604 -5.26 5.29 -56.84
N GLU A 605 -5.31 5.94 -55.68
CA GLU A 605 -6.47 6.64 -55.14
C GLU A 605 -6.15 8.12 -54.91
N ARG A 606 -7.02 8.98 -55.42
CA ARG A 606 -7.01 10.42 -55.14
C ARG A 606 -8.41 10.92 -54.87
N GLY A 607 -8.65 11.48 -53.69
CA GLY A 607 -9.95 12.06 -53.33
C GLY A 607 -11.13 11.07 -53.42
N GLY A 608 -10.88 9.77 -53.28
CA GLY A 608 -11.90 8.71 -53.45
C GLY A 608 -12.14 8.25 -54.89
N VAL A 609 -11.35 8.74 -55.86
CA VAL A 609 -11.35 8.26 -57.24
C VAL A 609 -10.16 7.34 -57.47
N PHE A 610 -10.43 6.19 -58.10
CA PHE A 610 -9.45 5.12 -58.31
C PHE A 610 -9.01 5.03 -59.77
N SER A 611 -7.71 4.76 -59.98
CA SER A 611 -7.16 4.37 -61.27
C SER A 611 -7.73 3.01 -61.74
N PRO A 612 -7.51 2.60 -63.00
CA PRO A 612 -7.55 1.18 -63.36
C PRO A 612 -6.57 0.34 -62.50
N PRO A 613 -6.79 -0.98 -62.34
CA PRO A 613 -5.90 -1.82 -61.55
C PRO A 613 -4.60 -2.19 -62.26
N ALA A 614 -3.52 -2.32 -61.50
CA ALA A 614 -2.40 -3.19 -61.85
C ALA A 614 -2.59 -4.53 -61.15
N THR A 615 -2.50 -5.65 -61.86
CA THR A 615 -2.85 -6.98 -61.34
C THR A 615 -1.63 -7.89 -61.25
N ALA A 616 -1.57 -8.74 -60.22
CA ALA A 616 -0.58 -9.80 -60.08
C ALA A 616 -1.23 -11.08 -59.54
N GLY A 617 -0.88 -12.23 -60.10
CA GLY A 617 -1.38 -13.53 -59.66
C GLY A 617 -1.82 -14.44 -60.81
N PRO A 618 -2.43 -15.61 -60.47
CA PRO A 618 -2.66 -16.07 -59.09
C PRO A 618 -1.34 -16.51 -58.43
N VAL A 619 -1.19 -16.23 -57.14
CA VAL A 619 -0.06 -16.69 -56.31
C VAL A 619 -0.58 -17.70 -55.29
N LEU A 620 -0.04 -18.92 -55.32
CA LEU A 620 -0.33 -19.99 -54.37
C LEU A 620 0.61 -19.88 -53.16
N LEU A 621 0.07 -19.66 -51.96
CA LEU A 621 0.87 -19.75 -50.74
C LEU A 621 1.13 -21.21 -50.36
N ALA A 622 2.20 -21.80 -50.90
CA ALA A 622 2.67 -23.14 -50.55
C ALA A 622 3.52 -23.11 -49.27
N ALA A 623 2.87 -23.02 -48.10
CA ALA A 623 3.56 -22.96 -46.82
C ALA A 623 4.30 -24.28 -46.47
N GLU A 624 5.45 -24.15 -45.83
CA GLU A 624 6.27 -25.28 -45.39
C GLU A 624 5.80 -25.86 -44.04
N VAL A 625 6.31 -27.04 -43.69
CA VAL A 625 6.20 -27.54 -42.31
C VAL A 625 7.05 -26.68 -41.37
N ALA A 626 6.58 -26.50 -40.13
CA ALA A 626 7.32 -25.78 -39.09
C ALA A 626 7.95 -26.75 -38.09
N ASP A 627 8.98 -26.30 -37.36
CA ASP A 627 9.61 -27.04 -36.24
C ASP A 627 10.07 -28.47 -36.59
N LEU A 628 10.67 -28.66 -37.77
CA LEU A 628 11.22 -29.97 -38.17
C LEU A 628 12.35 -30.39 -37.22
N THR A 629 12.14 -31.52 -36.53
CA THR A 629 13.10 -32.13 -35.62
C THR A 629 13.32 -33.59 -35.99
N LEU A 630 14.56 -34.08 -35.86
CA LEU A 630 14.94 -35.46 -36.13
C LEU A 630 15.50 -36.12 -34.87
N GLU A 631 14.88 -37.20 -34.43
CA GLU A 631 15.34 -38.04 -33.33
C GLU A 631 16.05 -39.27 -33.91
N VAL A 632 17.33 -39.45 -33.56
CA VAL A 632 18.14 -40.59 -34.01
C VAL A 632 18.07 -41.78 -33.06
N GLY A 633 18.10 -42.99 -33.60
CA GLY A 633 18.32 -44.21 -32.84
C GLY A 633 19.08 -45.25 -33.67
N ASP A 634 19.18 -46.47 -33.16
CA ASP A 634 19.84 -47.58 -33.88
C ASP A 634 19.06 -47.93 -35.16
N ARG A 635 19.67 -47.69 -36.32
CA ARG A 635 19.09 -47.88 -37.66
C ARG A 635 17.70 -47.27 -37.82
N ARG A 636 17.46 -46.13 -37.16
CA ARG A 636 16.18 -45.43 -37.24
C ARG A 636 16.33 -43.92 -37.12
N VAL A 637 15.47 -43.19 -37.84
CA VAL A 637 15.25 -41.75 -37.66
C VAL A 637 13.76 -41.50 -37.54
N HIS A 638 13.37 -40.78 -36.49
CA HIS A 638 12.00 -40.32 -36.30
C HIS A 638 11.96 -38.81 -36.51
N GLY A 639 11.34 -38.37 -37.59
CA GLY A 639 11.13 -36.95 -37.86
C GLY A 639 9.78 -36.48 -37.32
N ARG A 640 9.73 -35.28 -36.76
CA ARG A 640 8.48 -34.62 -36.32
C ARG A 640 8.46 -33.16 -36.77
N TRP A 641 7.26 -32.65 -37.05
CA TRP A 641 7.04 -31.27 -37.44
C TRP A 641 5.62 -30.82 -37.07
N LYS A 642 5.36 -29.52 -37.25
CA LYS A 642 4.02 -28.94 -37.21
C LYS A 642 3.52 -28.69 -38.61
N SER A 643 2.33 -29.21 -38.92
CA SER A 643 1.70 -29.02 -40.22
C SER A 643 1.15 -27.59 -40.38
N PRO A 644 1.30 -26.98 -41.58
CA PRO A 644 0.84 -25.61 -41.82
C PRO A 644 -0.69 -25.48 -41.88
N ARG A 645 -1.40 -26.60 -42.12
CA ARG A 645 -2.86 -26.69 -42.05
C ARG A 645 -3.28 -28.12 -41.67
N ARG A 646 -4.46 -28.26 -41.09
CA ARG A 646 -5.05 -29.56 -40.79
C ARG A 646 -5.34 -30.35 -42.07
N GLY A 647 -5.00 -31.64 -42.07
CA GLY A 647 -5.13 -32.54 -43.22
C GLY A 647 -4.13 -32.29 -44.34
N ALA A 648 -3.00 -31.60 -44.07
CA ALA A 648 -1.95 -31.41 -45.05
C ALA A 648 -1.32 -32.75 -45.46
N ARG A 649 -1.18 -32.96 -46.77
CA ARG A 649 -0.45 -34.12 -47.30
C ARG A 649 1.04 -33.79 -47.36
N VAL A 650 1.80 -34.33 -46.42
CA VAL A 650 3.25 -34.12 -46.33
C VAL A 650 3.99 -35.29 -46.98
N ARG A 651 4.99 -34.97 -47.80
CA ARG A 651 5.85 -35.95 -48.50
C ARG A 651 7.29 -35.77 -48.06
N VAL A 652 7.92 -36.88 -47.72
CA VAL A 652 9.29 -36.89 -47.19
C VAL A 652 10.16 -37.72 -48.11
N PHE A 653 11.25 -37.11 -48.56
CA PHE A 653 12.22 -37.76 -49.43
C PHE A 653 13.57 -37.83 -48.74
N ARG A 654 14.17 -39.02 -48.72
CA ARG A 654 15.49 -39.29 -48.15
C ARG A 654 16.53 -39.44 -49.25
N GLN A 655 17.71 -38.89 -49.02
CA GLN A 655 18.92 -39.21 -49.79
C GLN A 655 20.13 -39.38 -48.87
N ARG A 656 21.04 -40.27 -49.27
CA ARG A 656 22.27 -40.59 -48.55
C ARG A 656 23.38 -39.62 -48.96
N ASP A 657 24.20 -39.18 -48.00
CA ASP A 657 25.43 -38.38 -48.15
C ASP A 657 25.27 -36.98 -48.80
N GLN A 658 24.14 -36.69 -49.45
CA GLN A 658 23.78 -35.37 -49.98
C GLN A 658 22.29 -35.06 -49.77
N ALA A 659 21.96 -33.78 -49.69
CA ALA A 659 20.56 -33.33 -49.62
C ALA A 659 19.83 -33.56 -50.95
N PRO A 660 18.55 -33.97 -50.93
CA PRO A 660 17.69 -33.93 -52.12
C PRO A 660 17.69 -32.55 -52.76
N ALA A 661 17.95 -32.42 -54.06
CA ALA A 661 18.13 -31.13 -54.71
C ALA A 661 16.81 -30.36 -54.90
N ALA A 662 15.71 -31.09 -55.10
CA ALA A 662 14.37 -30.55 -55.33
C ALA A 662 13.29 -31.41 -54.64
N PRO A 663 12.07 -30.89 -54.47
CA PRO A 663 10.92 -31.72 -54.07
C PRO A 663 10.74 -32.91 -55.02
N GLY A 664 10.59 -34.12 -54.48
CA GLY A 664 10.48 -35.33 -55.29
C GLY A 664 11.79 -36.08 -55.55
N ASP A 665 12.95 -35.50 -55.20
CA ASP A 665 14.26 -36.14 -55.37
C ASP A 665 14.61 -37.07 -54.20
N GLY A 666 15.19 -38.24 -54.49
CA GLY A 666 15.52 -39.27 -53.50
C GLY A 666 14.43 -40.35 -53.31
N VAL A 667 14.53 -41.11 -52.21
CA VAL A 667 13.61 -42.20 -51.88
C VAL A 667 12.49 -41.66 -50.98
N GLU A 668 11.23 -41.81 -51.42
CA GLU A 668 10.07 -41.38 -50.63
C GLU A 668 9.80 -42.32 -49.45
N ILE A 669 9.58 -41.75 -48.27
CA ILE A 669 9.26 -42.48 -47.05
C ILE A 669 7.75 -42.68 -46.96
N SER A 670 7.29 -43.93 -47.16
CA SER A 670 5.86 -44.25 -47.18
C SER A 670 5.15 -44.12 -45.83
N ALA A 671 5.90 -44.12 -44.71
CA ALA A 671 5.39 -43.98 -43.35
C ALA A 671 5.38 -42.53 -42.83
N ALA A 672 5.20 -41.55 -43.73
CA ALA A 672 4.99 -40.15 -43.37
C ALA A 672 3.50 -39.89 -43.08
N GLY A 673 3.19 -39.52 -41.84
CA GLY A 673 1.88 -39.03 -41.42
C GLY A 673 1.79 -37.50 -41.48
N GLU A 674 0.74 -36.92 -40.90
CA GLU A 674 0.51 -35.47 -40.92
C GLU A 674 1.55 -34.68 -40.09
N GLU A 675 2.13 -35.28 -39.05
CA GLU A 675 3.03 -34.58 -38.10
C GLU A 675 4.41 -35.25 -37.93
N GLY A 676 4.69 -36.32 -38.67
CA GLY A 676 5.94 -37.06 -38.49
C GLY A 676 6.16 -38.18 -39.48
N PHE A 677 7.39 -38.67 -39.55
CA PHE A 677 7.76 -39.89 -40.29
C PHE A 677 8.63 -40.79 -39.43
N LEU A 678 8.52 -42.10 -39.62
CA LEU A 678 9.46 -43.06 -39.05
C LEU A 678 10.22 -43.77 -40.16
N ASP A 679 11.53 -43.52 -40.21
CA ASP A 679 12.44 -44.20 -41.12
C ASP A 679 13.20 -45.31 -40.39
N ARG A 680 13.16 -46.52 -40.95
CA ARG A 680 13.88 -47.71 -40.44
C ARG A 680 14.90 -48.24 -41.44
N ASP A 681 14.97 -47.65 -42.63
CA ASP A 681 15.84 -48.10 -43.73
C ASP A 681 17.08 -47.21 -43.82
N VAL A 682 17.70 -46.97 -42.65
CA VAL A 682 18.89 -46.12 -42.51
C VAL A 682 20.04 -46.90 -41.93
N ASP A 683 21.23 -46.64 -42.49
CA ASP A 683 22.48 -47.20 -41.98
C ASP A 683 23.04 -46.30 -40.87
N ASN A 684 23.54 -46.94 -39.81
CA ASN A 684 24.29 -46.22 -38.78
C ASN A 684 25.59 -45.65 -39.34
N ASP A 685 26.04 -44.57 -38.72
CA ASP A 685 27.26 -43.83 -39.02
C ASP A 685 27.30 -43.19 -40.42
N VAL A 686 26.20 -43.24 -41.16
CA VAL A 686 25.98 -42.59 -42.46
C VAL A 686 25.06 -41.38 -42.28
N ILE A 687 25.34 -40.28 -42.97
CA ILE A 687 24.48 -39.09 -42.95
C ILE A 687 23.35 -39.30 -43.95
N HIS A 688 22.11 -39.21 -43.46
CA HIS A 688 20.90 -39.24 -44.27
C HIS A 688 20.25 -37.86 -44.23
N TYR A 689 19.95 -37.31 -45.41
CA TYR A 689 19.25 -36.05 -45.57
C TYR A 689 17.78 -36.31 -45.91
N TYR A 690 16.90 -35.50 -45.33
CA TYR A 690 15.46 -35.57 -45.49
C TYR A 690 14.96 -34.22 -46.01
N ARG A 691 14.21 -34.23 -47.11
CA ARG A 691 13.44 -33.08 -47.59
C ARG A 691 11.96 -33.32 -47.31
N VAL A 692 11.37 -32.46 -46.49
CA VAL A 692 9.96 -32.52 -46.09
C VAL A 692 9.19 -31.43 -46.83
N SER A 693 8.35 -31.82 -47.79
CA SER A 693 7.54 -30.92 -48.62
C SER A 693 6.06 -31.15 -48.36
N VAL A 694 5.24 -30.10 -48.48
CA VAL A 694 3.78 -30.17 -48.36
C VAL A 694 3.16 -30.10 -49.75
N GLU A 695 2.20 -30.97 -50.02
CA GLU A 695 1.45 -30.99 -51.28
C GLU A 695 0.21 -30.09 -51.21
N TYR A 696 0.12 -29.16 -52.16
CA TYR A 696 -0.98 -28.24 -52.36
C TYR A 696 -1.59 -28.41 -53.76
N GLN A 697 -2.73 -27.77 -53.99
CA GLN A 697 -3.34 -27.66 -55.32
C GLN A 697 -3.21 -26.22 -55.80
N ASP A 698 -2.74 -26.04 -57.04
CA ASP A 698 -2.75 -24.73 -57.71
C ASP A 698 -4.18 -24.32 -58.13
N ALA A 699 -4.32 -23.13 -58.69
CA ALA A 699 -5.60 -22.61 -59.17
C ALA A 699 -6.26 -23.46 -60.28
N ASN A 700 -5.50 -24.35 -60.93
CA ASN A 700 -5.97 -25.27 -61.97
C ASN A 700 -6.21 -26.70 -61.44
N GLY A 701 -5.99 -26.94 -60.13
CA GLY A 701 -6.14 -28.25 -59.49
C GLY A 701 -4.93 -29.17 -59.63
N HIS A 702 -3.80 -28.70 -60.16
CA HIS A 702 -2.57 -29.51 -60.22
C HIS A 702 -1.88 -29.57 -58.86
N ALA A 703 -1.33 -30.74 -58.53
CA ALA A 703 -0.54 -30.93 -57.32
C ALA A 703 0.80 -30.20 -57.42
N VAL A 704 1.08 -29.31 -56.46
CA VAL A 704 2.33 -28.56 -56.35
C VAL A 704 2.95 -28.84 -54.98
N LEU A 705 4.22 -29.23 -54.96
CA LEU A 705 4.99 -29.39 -53.73
C LEU A 705 5.61 -28.06 -53.32
N SER A 706 5.55 -27.75 -52.03
CA SER A 706 6.37 -26.69 -51.45
C SER A 706 7.87 -27.00 -51.65
N PRO A 707 8.74 -25.98 -51.78
CA PRO A 707 10.19 -26.16 -51.87
C PRO A 707 10.79 -27.16 -50.88
N GLY A 708 10.23 -27.26 -49.67
CA GLY A 708 10.53 -28.28 -48.69
C GLY A 708 11.67 -27.89 -47.73
N VAL A 709 11.52 -28.30 -46.47
CA VAL A 709 12.53 -28.10 -45.42
C VAL A 709 13.50 -29.27 -45.42
N VAL A 710 14.82 -28.97 -45.40
CA VAL A 710 15.87 -29.99 -45.38
C VAL A 710 16.47 -30.12 -43.99
N ALA A 711 16.57 -31.36 -43.50
CA ALA A 711 17.29 -31.70 -42.28
C ALA A 711 18.14 -32.96 -42.49
N SER A 712 19.19 -33.14 -41.69
CA SER A 712 20.07 -34.30 -41.78
C SER A 712 20.18 -35.01 -40.43
N ALA A 713 20.29 -36.33 -40.46
CA ALA A 713 20.51 -37.16 -39.28
C ALA A 713 21.58 -38.22 -39.55
N ARG A 714 22.38 -38.53 -38.52
CA ARG A 714 23.37 -39.61 -38.53
C ARG A 714 23.03 -40.63 -37.44
N PRO A 715 22.21 -41.65 -37.75
CA PRO A 715 21.91 -42.75 -36.82
C PRO A 715 23.21 -43.36 -36.32
N THR A 716 23.29 -43.75 -35.05
CA THR A 716 24.50 -44.32 -34.47
C THR A 716 24.12 -45.56 -33.66
N ALA A 717 24.83 -46.67 -33.87
CA ALA A 717 24.65 -47.87 -33.05
C ALA A 717 25.10 -47.56 -31.60
N PRO A 718 24.39 -48.05 -30.57
CA PRO A 718 24.86 -47.94 -29.18
C PRO A 718 26.27 -48.56 -29.04
N PRO A 719 27.20 -47.90 -28.34
CA PRO A 719 28.49 -48.52 -28.07
C PRO A 719 28.37 -49.77 -27.19
N PRO A 720 29.24 -50.77 -27.38
CA PRO A 720 29.29 -51.95 -26.52
C PRO A 720 29.68 -51.59 -25.08
N THR A 721 29.09 -52.28 -24.10
CA THR A 721 29.39 -52.08 -22.68
C THR A 721 30.72 -52.71 -22.28
N VAL A 722 31.39 -52.10 -21.31
CA VAL A 722 32.44 -52.78 -20.54
C VAL A 722 31.79 -53.75 -19.56
N ASP A 723 32.13 -55.04 -19.64
CA ASP A 723 31.41 -56.06 -18.89
C ASP A 723 31.93 -56.32 -17.47
N ALA A 724 33.18 -55.95 -17.19
CA ALA A 724 33.84 -56.14 -15.90
C ALA A 724 34.92 -55.07 -15.65
N LEU A 725 35.14 -54.77 -14.36
CA LEU A 725 36.21 -53.92 -13.86
C LEU A 725 37.07 -54.71 -12.87
N GLU A 726 38.40 -54.57 -12.96
CA GLU A 726 39.37 -55.08 -12.00
C GLU A 726 39.98 -53.91 -11.21
N LEU A 727 40.08 -54.06 -9.89
CA LEU A 727 40.66 -53.05 -8.99
C LEU A 727 41.91 -53.64 -8.34
N GLU A 728 43.04 -52.96 -8.49
CA GLU A 728 44.35 -53.39 -7.96
C GLU A 728 44.97 -52.24 -7.15
N ALA A 729 45.41 -52.54 -5.92
CA ALA A 729 46.17 -51.58 -5.12
C ALA A 729 47.55 -51.35 -5.76
N HIS A 730 47.92 -50.08 -5.95
CA HIS A 730 49.17 -49.68 -6.59
C HIS A 730 49.96 -48.74 -5.65
N ALA A 731 51.29 -48.67 -5.82
CA ALA A 731 52.16 -47.85 -4.96
C ALA A 731 51.78 -46.36 -4.91
N SER A 732 51.05 -45.87 -5.93
CA SER A 732 50.65 -44.48 -6.10
C SER A 732 49.13 -44.25 -6.08
N GLY A 733 48.32 -45.25 -5.70
CA GLY A 733 46.86 -45.13 -5.66
C GLY A 733 46.12 -46.44 -5.96
N LEU A 734 44.90 -46.34 -6.49
CA LEU A 734 44.11 -47.48 -6.96
C LEU A 734 44.10 -47.54 -8.49
N ARG A 735 44.58 -48.65 -9.05
CA ARG A 735 44.50 -48.90 -10.49
C ARG A 735 43.21 -49.64 -10.84
N VAL A 736 42.50 -49.11 -11.83
CA VAL A 736 41.27 -49.67 -12.39
C VAL A 736 41.59 -50.21 -13.78
N ARG A 737 41.32 -51.49 -14.05
CA ARG A 737 41.54 -52.14 -15.35
C ARG A 737 40.24 -52.67 -15.94
N TRP A 738 40.17 -52.67 -17.27
CA TRP A 738 39.05 -53.22 -18.04
C TRP A 738 39.52 -53.73 -19.41
N ASN A 739 38.68 -54.56 -20.04
CA ASN A 739 38.88 -54.96 -21.43
C ASN A 739 38.33 -53.87 -22.36
N PRO A 740 39.16 -53.25 -23.21
CA PRO A 740 38.70 -52.19 -24.11
C PRO A 740 37.61 -52.71 -25.06
N PRO A 741 36.48 -52.01 -25.21
CA PRO A 741 35.44 -52.37 -26.16
C PRO A 741 35.94 -52.27 -27.61
N ALA A 742 35.30 -53.01 -28.52
CA ALA A 742 35.62 -52.97 -29.96
C ALA A 742 35.36 -51.58 -30.60
N ARG A 743 34.53 -50.74 -29.96
CA ARG A 743 34.17 -49.40 -30.41
C ARG A 743 33.89 -48.49 -29.21
N GLY A 744 34.44 -47.27 -29.24
CA GLY A 744 34.20 -46.21 -28.25
C GLY A 744 35.28 -46.09 -27.18
N ASP A 745 35.38 -44.91 -26.58
CA ASP A 745 36.32 -44.62 -25.50
C ASP A 745 35.69 -44.95 -24.15
N VAL A 746 36.46 -45.55 -23.23
CA VAL A 746 35.97 -45.85 -21.88
C VAL A 746 36.35 -44.73 -20.92
N ALA A 747 35.36 -44.19 -20.24
CA ALA A 747 35.54 -43.32 -19.08
C ALA A 747 35.23 -44.09 -17.79
N ILE A 748 36.11 -43.99 -16.81
CA ILE A 748 35.85 -44.46 -15.45
C ILE A 748 35.32 -43.29 -14.62
N LEU A 749 34.12 -43.44 -14.06
CA LEU A 749 33.51 -42.47 -13.16
C LEU A 749 33.59 -42.97 -11.72
N ARG A 750 34.02 -42.08 -10.82
CA ARG A 750 34.09 -42.28 -9.38
C ARG A 750 32.91 -41.63 -8.69
N ALA A 751 32.15 -42.41 -7.92
CA ALA A 751 30.98 -41.95 -7.18
C ALA A 751 31.04 -42.38 -5.71
N ALA A 752 30.44 -41.57 -4.82
CA ALA A 752 30.30 -41.91 -3.40
C ALA A 752 29.15 -42.89 -3.12
N THR A 753 28.20 -43.01 -4.04
CA THR A 753 27.03 -43.89 -3.95
C THR A 753 26.96 -44.84 -5.14
N ALA A 754 26.21 -45.93 -4.99
CA ALA A 754 25.98 -46.87 -6.09
C ALA A 754 25.31 -46.13 -7.27
N PRO A 755 25.86 -46.20 -8.49
CA PRO A 755 25.29 -45.50 -9.64
C PRO A 755 23.87 -46.00 -9.96
N ALA A 756 22.89 -45.08 -9.96
CA ALA A 756 21.49 -45.38 -10.28
C ALA A 756 21.25 -45.43 -11.81
N VAL A 757 22.08 -46.17 -12.53
CA VAL A 757 22.01 -46.32 -13.99
C VAL A 757 21.87 -47.78 -14.40
N GLU A 758 21.01 -48.01 -15.38
CA GLU A 758 20.79 -49.33 -15.96
C GLU A 758 21.94 -49.65 -16.94
N ARG A 759 22.60 -50.80 -16.73
CA ARG A 759 23.68 -51.27 -17.60
C ARG A 759 23.16 -51.49 -19.02
N GLY A 760 23.91 -51.01 -20.01
CA GLY A 760 23.57 -51.20 -21.44
C GLY A 760 22.58 -50.18 -22.00
N ARG A 761 21.93 -49.37 -21.16
CA ARG A 761 21.04 -48.30 -21.63
C ARG A 761 21.83 -47.09 -22.11
N ALA A 762 21.64 -46.72 -23.37
CA ALA A 762 22.27 -45.51 -23.91
C ALA A 762 21.69 -44.24 -23.28
N ILE A 763 22.57 -43.35 -22.85
CA ILE A 763 22.26 -42.04 -22.28
C ILE A 763 23.09 -40.95 -22.99
N PRO A 764 22.64 -39.69 -23.02
CA PRO A 764 23.44 -38.59 -23.54
C PRO A 764 24.73 -38.38 -22.74
N THR A 765 25.86 -38.12 -23.41
CA THR A 765 27.17 -37.88 -22.78
C THR A 765 27.14 -36.73 -21.77
N ALA A 766 26.27 -35.72 -21.97
CA ALA A 766 26.08 -34.62 -21.02
C ALA A 766 25.60 -35.08 -19.63
N GLN A 767 24.90 -36.21 -19.53
CA GLN A 767 24.40 -36.75 -18.26
C GLN A 767 25.50 -37.37 -17.39
N LEU A 768 26.69 -37.65 -17.95
CA LEU A 768 27.80 -38.28 -17.23
C LEU A 768 28.32 -37.44 -16.07
N ALA A 769 28.26 -36.10 -16.18
CA ALA A 769 28.68 -35.20 -15.11
C ALA A 769 27.88 -35.40 -13.81
N GLY A 770 26.62 -35.85 -13.91
CA GLY A 770 25.78 -36.16 -12.75
C GLY A 770 26.03 -37.53 -12.11
N LEU A 771 26.81 -38.41 -12.77
CA LEU A 771 27.02 -39.80 -12.32
C LEU A 771 28.29 -40.00 -11.50
N GLY A 772 29.26 -39.10 -11.60
CA GLY A 772 30.51 -39.18 -10.83
C GLY A 772 31.67 -38.38 -11.42
N ALA A 773 32.76 -38.28 -10.67
CA ALA A 773 33.98 -37.61 -11.10
C ALA A 773 34.82 -38.54 -12.00
N ARG A 774 35.30 -38.05 -13.14
CA ARG A 774 36.11 -38.85 -14.06
C ARG A 774 37.49 -39.14 -13.47
N VAL A 775 37.91 -40.41 -13.50
CA VAL A 775 39.27 -40.85 -13.13
C VAL A 775 40.18 -40.73 -14.36
N PRO A 776 41.41 -40.20 -14.21
CA PRO A 776 42.37 -40.12 -15.31
C PRO A 776 42.71 -41.51 -15.87
N ALA A 777 42.60 -41.66 -17.19
CA ALA A 777 43.03 -42.87 -17.89
C ALA A 777 44.57 -42.84 -18.10
N GLU A 778 45.23 -43.97 -17.87
CA GLU A 778 46.65 -44.18 -18.20
C GLU A 778 46.83 -44.86 -19.56
N GLY A 779 45.75 -45.40 -20.15
CA GLY A 779 45.73 -46.08 -21.45
C GLY A 779 44.36 -46.64 -21.79
N ALA A 780 44.23 -47.34 -22.92
CA ALA A 780 42.94 -47.81 -23.47
C ALA A 780 42.15 -48.78 -22.55
N GLY A 781 42.83 -49.44 -21.61
CA GLY A 781 42.25 -50.43 -20.67
C GLY A 781 42.61 -50.18 -19.20
N THR A 782 43.12 -49.00 -18.85
CA THR A 782 43.63 -48.71 -17.51
C THR A 782 43.44 -47.26 -17.08
N ALA A 783 43.09 -47.05 -15.82
CA ALA A 783 42.97 -45.75 -15.15
C ALA A 783 43.58 -45.82 -13.76
N LEU A 784 44.11 -44.71 -13.25
CA LEU A 784 44.71 -44.61 -11.92
C LEU A 784 44.03 -43.52 -11.12
N ASP A 785 43.38 -43.90 -10.02
CA ASP A 785 42.96 -42.95 -8.99
C ASP A 785 44.09 -42.81 -7.98
N THR A 786 44.83 -41.70 -8.06
CA THR A 786 45.98 -41.43 -7.18
C THR A 786 45.57 -41.06 -5.76
N GLN A 787 44.31 -40.69 -5.54
CA GLN A 787 43.78 -40.27 -4.25
C GLN A 787 42.35 -40.78 -4.07
N PRO A 788 42.17 -42.10 -3.89
CA PRO A 788 40.85 -42.65 -3.62
C PRO A 788 40.32 -42.08 -2.29
N PRO A 789 39.10 -41.52 -2.25
CA PRO A 789 38.51 -40.99 -1.03
C PRO A 789 38.39 -42.07 0.05
N ALA A 790 38.64 -41.69 1.32
CA ALA A 790 38.42 -42.59 2.45
C ALA A 790 36.93 -43.00 2.55
N GLY A 791 36.66 -44.26 2.87
CA GLY A 791 35.31 -44.83 2.96
C GLY A 791 34.92 -45.67 1.74
N LEU A 792 33.61 -45.75 1.46
CA LEU A 792 33.03 -46.52 0.37
C LEU A 792 32.99 -45.70 -0.92
N VAL A 793 33.53 -46.25 -2.01
CA VAL A 793 33.64 -45.61 -3.32
C VAL A 793 33.21 -46.59 -4.41
N TYR A 794 32.53 -46.09 -5.45
CA TYR A 794 32.12 -46.86 -6.61
C TYR A 794 32.85 -46.37 -7.87
N TYR A 795 33.37 -47.30 -8.66
CA TYR A 795 33.95 -47.04 -9.96
C TYR A 795 33.03 -47.62 -11.04
N LEU A 796 32.57 -46.80 -11.97
CA LEU A 796 31.68 -47.17 -13.08
C LEU A 796 32.40 -47.00 -14.41
N ALA A 797 32.44 -48.03 -15.24
CA ALA A 797 32.85 -47.90 -16.63
C ALA A 797 31.69 -47.39 -17.49
N VAL A 798 31.98 -46.45 -18.38
CA VAL A 798 31.05 -45.93 -19.36
C VAL A 798 31.75 -45.90 -20.72
N THR A 799 31.16 -46.55 -21.73
CA THR A 799 31.66 -46.48 -23.11
C THR A 799 31.01 -45.31 -23.83
N ILE A 800 31.81 -44.46 -24.47
CA ILE A 800 31.38 -43.22 -25.11
C ILE A 800 31.66 -43.27 -26.61
N VAL A 801 30.66 -42.97 -27.44
CA VAL A 801 30.78 -42.77 -28.89
C VAL A 801 29.98 -41.52 -29.26
N GLY A 802 30.68 -40.44 -29.61
CA GLY A 802 30.07 -39.14 -29.86
C GLY A 802 29.26 -38.65 -28.65
N ASP A 803 27.99 -38.31 -28.88
CA ASP A 803 27.08 -37.81 -27.84
C ASP A 803 26.33 -38.91 -27.08
N LEU A 804 26.62 -40.18 -27.37
CA LEU A 804 26.03 -41.33 -26.69
C LEU A 804 27.04 -41.99 -25.75
N ALA A 805 26.58 -42.24 -24.53
CA ALA A 805 27.32 -42.94 -23.49
C ALA A 805 26.51 -44.15 -23.03
N VAL A 806 27.16 -45.29 -22.80
CA VAL A 806 26.51 -46.51 -22.34
C VAL A 806 27.19 -46.97 -21.04
N PRO A 807 26.48 -46.91 -19.90
CA PRO A 807 26.97 -47.42 -18.63
C PRO A 807 27.22 -48.94 -18.69
N GLY A 808 28.41 -49.35 -18.31
CA GLY A 808 28.85 -50.75 -18.21
C GLY A 808 28.88 -51.24 -16.76
N ALA A 809 29.84 -52.11 -16.45
CA ALA A 809 30.05 -52.62 -15.11
C ALA A 809 30.51 -51.52 -14.13
N HIS A 810 30.07 -51.64 -12.88
CA HIS A 810 30.60 -50.88 -11.76
C HIS A 810 31.16 -51.81 -10.68
N ARG A 811 32.13 -51.33 -9.89
CA ARG A 811 32.73 -52.07 -8.78
C ARG A 811 32.89 -51.18 -7.55
N ARG A 812 32.57 -51.74 -6.38
CA ARG A 812 32.73 -51.09 -5.09
C ARG A 812 34.16 -51.27 -4.57
N PHE A 813 34.69 -50.23 -3.90
CA PHE A 813 35.99 -50.20 -3.25
C PHE A 813 35.87 -49.56 -1.87
N VAL A 814 36.64 -50.06 -0.90
CA VAL A 814 36.68 -49.52 0.46
C VAL A 814 38.11 -49.04 0.74
N ALA A 815 38.28 -47.75 0.98
CA ALA A 815 39.57 -47.17 1.36
C ALA A 815 39.58 -46.86 2.86
N ILE A 816 40.37 -47.60 3.65
CA ILE A 816 40.57 -47.29 5.08
C ILE A 816 41.88 -46.51 5.23
N PRO A 817 41.85 -45.30 5.81
CA PRO A 817 43.06 -44.52 6.09
C PRO A 817 43.94 -45.19 7.15
N ASP A 818 45.25 -45.09 6.98
CA ASP A 818 46.24 -45.52 7.98
C ASP A 818 46.22 -44.60 9.21
N VAL A 819 46.60 -45.14 10.38
CA VAL A 819 46.83 -44.31 11.57
C VAL A 819 47.97 -43.31 11.31
N THR A 820 47.94 -42.17 11.98
CA THR A 820 48.98 -41.15 11.83
C THR A 820 49.77 -40.97 13.13
N ASN A 821 50.97 -40.40 13.03
CA ASN A 821 51.79 -40.02 14.17
C ASN A 821 52.10 -41.16 15.17
N LEU A 822 52.33 -42.38 14.68
CA LEU A 822 52.77 -43.50 15.50
C LEU A 822 54.16 -43.21 16.11
N LYS A 823 54.19 -43.13 17.43
CA LYS A 823 55.39 -42.97 18.26
C LYS A 823 55.50 -44.16 19.19
N GLY A 824 56.74 -44.60 19.42
CA GLY A 824 57.04 -45.60 20.42
C GLY A 824 58.11 -45.11 21.38
N GLN A 825 57.96 -45.44 22.66
CA GLN A 825 58.93 -45.18 23.72
C GLN A 825 59.32 -46.49 24.39
N ASP A 826 60.63 -46.74 24.51
CA ASP A 826 61.16 -47.90 25.24
C ASP A 826 61.34 -47.54 26.71
N LEU A 827 60.62 -48.23 27.60
CA LEU A 827 60.70 -48.05 29.05
C LEU A 827 61.37 -49.26 29.74
N GLY A 828 62.14 -50.04 28.97
CA GLY A 828 62.88 -51.21 29.42
C GLY A 828 62.00 -52.44 29.62
N ARG A 829 61.04 -52.37 30.55
CA ARG A 829 60.13 -53.48 30.88
C ARG A 829 58.99 -53.66 29.86
N TYR A 830 58.59 -52.58 29.19
CA TYR A 830 57.57 -52.57 28.14
C TYR A 830 57.83 -51.46 27.13
N LEU A 831 57.26 -51.59 25.92
CA LEU A 831 57.22 -50.53 24.91
C LEU A 831 55.87 -49.83 24.98
N GLN A 832 55.85 -48.50 25.10
CA GLN A 832 54.64 -47.69 25.05
C GLN A 832 54.46 -47.13 23.63
N LEU A 833 53.32 -47.37 23.01
CA LEU A 833 52.97 -46.92 21.66
C LEU A 833 51.82 -45.91 21.71
N GLN A 834 51.92 -44.85 20.94
CA GLN A 834 50.88 -43.83 20.80
C GLN A 834 50.75 -43.41 19.33
N TRP A 835 49.53 -43.27 18.85
CA TRP A 835 49.19 -42.77 17.52
C TRP A 835 47.91 -41.93 17.54
N GLN A 836 47.57 -41.34 16.39
CA GLN A 836 46.31 -40.67 16.13
C GLN A 836 45.40 -41.55 15.28
N TRP A 837 44.16 -41.68 15.72
CA TRP A 837 43.16 -42.54 15.10
C TRP A 837 42.58 -41.86 13.85
N PRO A 838 42.40 -42.59 12.73
CA PRO A 838 41.64 -42.10 11.60
C PRO A 838 40.16 -41.94 11.95
N VAL A 839 39.49 -41.01 11.26
CA VAL A 839 38.05 -40.77 11.41
C VAL A 839 37.27 -42.07 11.16
N ASP A 840 36.26 -42.34 11.99
CA ASP A 840 35.40 -43.53 11.96
C ASP A 840 36.07 -44.89 12.28
N CYS A 841 37.30 -44.90 12.78
CA CYS A 841 37.96 -46.13 13.24
C CYS A 841 37.94 -46.22 14.77
N THR A 842 37.40 -47.31 15.31
CA THR A 842 37.32 -47.56 16.77
C THR A 842 38.16 -48.75 17.22
N GLN A 843 38.81 -49.43 16.28
CA GLN A 843 39.67 -50.58 16.54
C GLN A 843 40.93 -50.52 15.68
N ALA A 844 42.03 -51.05 16.20
CA ALA A 844 43.29 -51.17 15.48
C ALA A 844 43.94 -52.51 15.81
N VAL A 845 44.78 -53.02 14.92
CA VAL A 845 45.68 -54.14 15.20
C VAL A 845 47.11 -53.64 15.15
N VAL A 846 47.80 -53.74 16.27
CA VAL A 846 49.23 -53.49 16.38
C VAL A 846 49.94 -54.79 16.05
N THR A 847 50.88 -54.75 15.12
CA THR A 847 51.76 -55.88 14.81
C THR A 847 53.20 -55.52 15.09
N TRP A 848 54.02 -56.48 15.50
CA TRP A 848 55.46 -56.29 15.66
C TRP A 848 56.26 -57.55 15.35
N ARG A 849 57.43 -57.36 14.74
CA ARG A 849 58.41 -58.42 14.42
C ARG A 849 59.83 -57.86 14.32
N LYS A 850 60.81 -58.75 14.21
CA LYS A 850 62.23 -58.43 14.44
C LYS A 850 63.00 -57.94 13.21
N ASP A 851 62.59 -58.37 12.03
CA ASP A 851 63.38 -58.26 10.79
C ASP A 851 62.88 -57.15 9.85
N ARG A 852 61.56 -56.92 9.75
CA ARG A 852 60.97 -55.94 8.83
C ARG A 852 59.56 -55.50 9.29
N PRO A 853 59.00 -54.40 8.76
CA PRO A 853 57.58 -54.08 8.98
C PRO A 853 56.67 -55.20 8.45
N ALA A 854 55.60 -55.51 9.17
CA ALA A 854 54.57 -56.42 8.69
C ALA A 854 53.90 -55.86 7.42
N VAL A 855 53.66 -56.73 6.44
CA VAL A 855 53.02 -56.35 5.16
C VAL A 855 51.50 -56.42 5.25
N ASP A 856 50.98 -57.24 6.17
CA ASP A 856 49.55 -57.46 6.40
C ASP A 856 49.29 -57.71 7.90
N VAL A 857 48.04 -57.55 8.33
CA VAL A 857 47.56 -57.81 9.70
C VAL A 857 47.66 -59.29 10.10
N ASP A 858 47.63 -60.18 9.12
CA ASP A 858 47.74 -61.63 9.28
C ASP A 858 49.15 -62.17 8.97
N ASP A 859 50.18 -61.31 8.94
CA ASP A 859 51.57 -61.73 8.74
C ASP A 859 51.96 -62.81 9.78
N PRO A 860 52.22 -64.06 9.34
CA PRO A 860 52.39 -65.19 10.25
C PRO A 860 53.66 -65.09 11.10
N SER A 861 54.61 -64.24 10.70
CA SER A 861 55.86 -64.01 11.45
C SER A 861 55.77 -62.80 12.39
N ALA A 862 54.63 -62.10 12.41
CA ALA A 862 54.41 -60.96 13.31
C ALA A 862 53.58 -61.38 14.53
N GLN A 863 53.99 -60.90 15.70
CA GLN A 863 53.10 -60.87 16.84
C GLN A 863 52.06 -59.79 16.63
N ARG A 864 50.85 -60.00 17.14
CA ARG A 864 49.74 -59.06 16.95
C ARG A 864 48.92 -58.87 18.22
N ARG A 865 48.40 -57.67 18.38
CA ARG A 865 47.45 -57.32 19.43
C ARG A 865 46.36 -56.43 18.85
N ARG A 866 45.11 -56.86 19.00
CA ARG A 866 43.94 -56.03 18.70
C ARG A 866 43.67 -55.08 19.86
N VAL A 867 43.36 -53.84 19.55
CA VAL A 867 43.19 -52.76 20.52
C VAL A 867 41.94 -51.97 20.16
N SER A 868 41.11 -51.69 21.15
CA SER A 868 39.97 -50.79 20.99
C SER A 868 40.35 -49.35 21.32
N LEU A 869 39.67 -48.37 20.74
CA LEU A 869 39.87 -46.95 21.03
C LEU A 869 39.68 -46.66 22.53
N SER A 870 38.67 -47.25 23.17
CA SER A 870 38.42 -47.08 24.61
C SER A 870 39.55 -47.64 25.49
N GLU A 871 40.14 -48.77 25.11
CA GLU A 871 41.31 -49.33 25.81
C GLU A 871 42.55 -48.42 25.63
N TYR A 872 42.74 -47.92 24.42
CA TYR A 872 43.85 -47.02 24.07
C TYR A 872 43.79 -45.70 24.86
N GLU A 873 42.61 -45.09 24.97
CA GLU A 873 42.40 -43.83 25.70
C GLU A 873 42.59 -44.01 27.21
N LEU A 874 42.05 -45.09 27.80
CA LEU A 874 42.17 -45.38 29.23
C LEU A 874 43.63 -45.56 29.68
N GLN A 875 44.48 -46.16 28.83
CA GLN A 875 45.87 -46.47 29.14
C GLN A 875 46.87 -45.43 28.62
N GLY A 876 46.38 -44.37 27.95
CA GLY A 876 47.22 -43.36 27.31
C GLY A 876 48.11 -43.94 26.20
N GLY A 877 47.66 -44.99 25.50
CA GLY A 877 48.40 -45.71 24.46
C GLY A 877 48.38 -47.22 24.64
N VAL A 878 49.22 -47.94 23.89
CA VAL A 878 49.32 -49.41 23.93
C VAL A 878 50.65 -49.87 24.46
N ARG A 879 50.62 -50.86 25.36
CA ARG A 879 51.82 -51.49 25.91
C ARG A 879 52.13 -52.81 25.22
N ILE A 880 53.36 -52.98 24.77
CA ILE A 880 53.93 -54.29 24.47
C ILE A 880 54.75 -54.70 25.70
N GLU A 881 54.22 -55.63 26.49
CA GLU A 881 54.82 -56.11 27.73
C GLU A 881 55.96 -57.09 27.43
N SER A 882 57.04 -57.03 28.23
CA SER A 882 58.21 -57.93 28.11
C SER A 882 58.75 -58.10 26.67
N PRO A 883 58.99 -57.01 25.92
CA PRO A 883 59.61 -57.07 24.59
C PRO A 883 61.00 -57.73 24.68
N ALA A 884 61.34 -58.55 23.68
CA ALA A 884 62.71 -59.09 23.57
C ALA A 884 63.73 -57.96 23.39
N ASP A 885 64.97 -58.14 23.84
CA ASP A 885 66.04 -57.13 23.68
C ASP A 885 66.65 -57.18 22.27
N GLU A 886 65.80 -56.94 21.28
CA GLU A 886 66.08 -57.01 19.85
C GLU A 886 65.29 -55.93 19.12
N PRO A 887 65.61 -55.57 17.86
CA PRO A 887 64.80 -54.62 17.08
C PRO A 887 63.34 -55.07 16.94
N HIS A 888 62.40 -54.12 17.03
CA HIS A 888 60.96 -54.35 16.86
C HIS A 888 60.42 -53.37 15.81
N HIS A 889 60.17 -53.88 14.61
CA HIS A 889 59.38 -53.18 13.59
C HIS A 889 57.91 -53.28 13.95
N VAL A 890 57.29 -52.14 14.27
CA VAL A 890 55.89 -52.04 14.67
C VAL A 890 55.08 -51.42 13.53
N VAL A 891 53.93 -52.02 13.21
CA VAL A 891 52.95 -51.49 12.25
C VAL A 891 51.56 -51.50 12.87
N VAL A 892 50.83 -50.40 12.76
CA VAL A 892 49.46 -50.28 13.28
C VAL A 892 48.47 -50.19 12.12
N PHE A 893 47.60 -51.19 12.04
CA PHE A 893 46.52 -51.28 11.05
C PHE A 893 45.21 -50.78 11.67
N ALA A 894 44.64 -49.69 11.16
CA ALA A 894 43.30 -49.27 11.59
C ALA A 894 42.26 -50.28 11.07
N VAL A 895 41.22 -50.52 11.87
CA VAL A 895 40.17 -51.50 11.59
C VAL A 895 38.83 -50.80 11.50
N ARG A 896 38.10 -51.08 10.42
CA ARG A 896 36.73 -50.61 10.25
C ARG A 896 35.81 -51.77 9.85
N PRO A 897 34.77 -52.07 10.64
CA PRO A 897 33.71 -52.97 10.20
C PRO A 897 32.80 -52.24 9.19
N ILE A 898 32.61 -52.81 8.01
CA ILE A 898 31.73 -52.29 6.95
C ILE A 898 30.91 -53.47 6.41
N ASP A 899 29.58 -53.36 6.40
CA ASP A 899 28.65 -54.39 5.92
C ASP A 899 28.87 -55.80 6.52
N GLY A 900 29.22 -55.87 7.81
CA GLY A 900 29.46 -57.14 8.52
C GLY A 900 30.82 -57.80 8.26
N ALA A 901 31.64 -57.25 7.35
CA ALA A 901 33.02 -57.68 7.12
C ALA A 901 34.02 -56.74 7.79
N VAL A 902 35.12 -57.30 8.29
CA VAL A 902 36.21 -56.52 8.91
C VAL A 902 37.22 -56.16 7.83
N HIS A 903 37.49 -54.86 7.68
CA HIS A 903 38.46 -54.33 6.74
C HIS A 903 39.59 -53.63 7.49
N TYR A 904 40.79 -53.68 6.92
CA TYR A 904 42.02 -53.17 7.51
C TYR A 904 42.61 -52.06 6.63
N ALA A 905 43.19 -51.05 7.27
CA ALA A 905 44.06 -50.10 6.60
C ALA A 905 45.31 -50.83 6.04
N PRO A 906 45.98 -50.30 5.00
CA PRO A 906 47.13 -50.96 4.38
C PRO A 906 48.40 -50.98 5.26
N GLY A 907 48.50 -50.13 6.27
CA GLY A 907 49.66 -50.02 7.16
C GLY A 907 50.94 -49.61 6.45
N ILE A 908 50.84 -48.87 5.34
CA ILE A 908 51.98 -48.47 4.48
C ILE A 908 52.48 -47.07 4.76
N ALA A 909 51.63 -46.20 5.30
CA ALA A 909 51.98 -44.83 5.62
C ALA A 909 53.13 -44.78 6.64
N PRO A 910 54.11 -43.86 6.47
CA PRO A 910 55.18 -43.68 7.44
C PRO A 910 54.67 -43.42 8.86
N GLY A 911 53.53 -42.72 8.98
CA GLY A 911 52.87 -42.43 10.26
C GLY A 911 52.22 -43.63 10.96
N ALA A 912 52.15 -44.79 10.30
CA ALA A 912 51.63 -46.04 10.86
C ALA A 912 52.72 -47.06 11.19
N ARG A 913 54.00 -46.68 11.02
CA ARG A 913 55.16 -47.56 11.20
C ARG A 913 56.18 -46.93 12.16
N THR A 914 56.79 -47.73 13.01
CA THR A 914 57.92 -47.30 13.85
C THR A 914 58.88 -48.45 14.12
N LEU A 915 60.14 -48.14 14.43
CA LEU A 915 61.17 -49.11 14.80
C LEU A 915 61.68 -48.79 16.19
N LEU A 916 61.55 -49.75 17.11
CA LEU A 916 62.04 -49.66 18.48
C LEU A 916 63.20 -50.63 18.68
N ARG A 917 64.10 -50.33 19.62
CA ARG A 917 65.29 -51.17 19.92
C ARG A 917 66.19 -51.45 18.71
N ALA A 918 66.34 -50.47 17.83
CA ALA A 918 67.15 -50.60 16.61
C ALA A 918 68.64 -50.91 16.87
N GLN A 919 69.15 -50.71 18.10
CA GLN A 919 70.51 -51.04 18.51
C GLN A 919 70.51 -51.75 19.88
N PRO A 920 71.20 -52.90 20.04
CA PRO A 920 71.36 -53.52 21.36
C PRO A 920 72.27 -52.66 22.25
N GLN A 921 71.89 -52.44 23.50
CA GLN A 921 72.70 -51.66 24.44
C GLN A 921 74.00 -52.41 24.79
N VAL A 922 75.14 -51.71 24.76
CA VAL A 922 76.40 -52.32 25.18
C VAL A 922 76.45 -52.35 26.71
N ILE A 923 76.50 -53.56 27.29
CA ILE A 923 76.52 -53.76 28.74
C ILE A 923 77.93 -53.48 29.24
N VAL A 924 78.08 -52.54 30.18
CA VAL A 924 79.33 -52.19 30.83
C VAL A 924 79.27 -52.65 32.28
N SER A 925 79.92 -53.77 32.56
CA SER A 925 80.15 -54.24 33.93
C SER A 925 81.41 -53.61 34.50
N TYR A 926 81.42 -53.37 35.81
CA TYR A 926 82.61 -52.91 36.52
C TYR A 926 82.83 -53.73 37.79
N ALA A 927 84.10 -53.91 38.18
CA ALA A 927 84.48 -54.59 39.41
C ALA A 927 85.38 -53.69 40.24
N VAL A 928 85.18 -53.69 41.56
CA VAL A 928 86.02 -52.93 42.51
C VAL A 928 86.80 -53.92 43.35
N ALA A 929 88.13 -53.86 43.25
CA ALA A 929 89.04 -54.77 43.94
C ALA A 929 90.10 -54.02 44.76
N ARG A 930 90.67 -54.69 45.76
CA ARG A 930 91.80 -54.17 46.55
C ARG A 930 93.11 -54.73 45.99
N SER A 931 94.12 -53.87 45.82
CA SER A 931 95.46 -54.29 45.43
C SER A 931 96.30 -54.73 46.64
N LEU A 932 97.38 -55.47 46.38
CA LEU A 932 98.32 -55.97 47.40
C LEU A 932 98.99 -54.85 48.23
N LEU A 933 98.99 -53.60 47.74
CA LEU A 933 99.53 -52.40 48.41
C LEU A 933 98.47 -51.57 49.15
N GLY A 934 97.23 -52.06 49.25
CA GLY A 934 96.17 -51.43 50.06
C GLY A 934 95.26 -50.42 49.35
N ALA A 935 95.60 -50.00 48.12
CA ALA A 935 94.74 -49.15 47.29
C ALA A 935 93.59 -49.95 46.65
N ARG A 936 92.44 -49.30 46.39
CA ARG A 936 91.35 -49.93 45.61
C ARG A 936 91.39 -49.46 44.17
N SER A 937 91.04 -50.36 43.25
CA SER A 937 90.94 -50.08 41.82
C SER A 937 89.59 -50.52 41.27
N VAL A 938 89.14 -49.84 40.22
CA VAL A 938 87.99 -50.23 39.41
C VAL A 938 88.46 -50.72 38.04
N THR A 939 87.83 -51.77 37.54
CA THR A 939 88.07 -52.33 36.22
C THR A 939 86.76 -52.40 35.48
N PHE A 940 86.74 -51.90 34.24
CA PHE A 940 85.57 -51.93 33.37
C PHE A 940 85.68 -53.06 32.35
N ARG A 941 84.54 -53.66 32.00
CA ARG A 941 84.40 -54.68 30.96
C ARG A 941 83.08 -54.49 30.24
N ALA A 942 83.11 -54.50 28.92
CA ALA A 942 81.93 -54.30 28.09
C ALA A 942 81.47 -55.60 27.42
N SER A 943 80.21 -55.70 26.97
CA SER A 943 79.72 -56.84 26.18
C SER A 943 80.19 -56.80 24.72
N ALA A 944 80.63 -55.63 24.25
CA ALA A 944 81.25 -55.39 22.94
C ALA A 944 82.31 -54.29 23.08
N ARG A 945 83.30 -54.25 22.20
CA ARG A 945 84.39 -53.25 22.26
C ARG A 945 83.84 -51.82 22.12
N ILE A 946 84.22 -50.96 23.06
CA ILE A 946 83.89 -49.54 23.13
C ILE A 946 85.20 -48.76 22.96
N GLU A 947 85.33 -47.96 21.91
CA GLU A 947 86.55 -47.16 21.69
C GLU A 947 86.67 -45.98 22.66
N SER A 948 85.53 -45.40 23.03
CA SER A 948 85.47 -44.27 23.96
C SER A 948 84.22 -44.38 24.83
N LEU A 949 84.40 -44.83 26.07
CA LEU A 949 83.32 -44.94 27.04
C LEU A 949 82.90 -43.54 27.51
N PRO A 950 81.58 -43.23 27.53
CA PRO A 950 81.06 -42.01 28.12
C PRO A 950 81.52 -41.85 29.57
N GLU A 951 81.60 -40.61 30.06
CA GLU A 951 82.16 -40.34 31.39
C GLU A 951 81.41 -41.11 32.49
N VAL A 952 82.14 -42.00 33.18
CA VAL A 952 81.66 -42.75 34.35
C VAL A 952 82.24 -42.15 35.62
N VAL A 953 81.36 -41.80 36.55
CA VAL A 953 81.71 -41.30 37.87
C VAL A 953 81.47 -42.38 38.93
N ILE A 954 82.43 -42.53 39.85
CA ILE A 954 82.29 -43.36 41.04
C ILE A 954 81.91 -42.46 42.21
N VAL A 955 80.77 -42.76 42.84
CA VAL A 955 80.19 -42.00 43.95
C VAL A 955 80.35 -42.79 45.24
N ALA A 956 80.88 -42.15 46.27
CA ALA A 956 80.99 -42.69 47.62
C ALA A 956 79.98 -42.04 48.57
N ASN A 957 79.27 -42.86 49.35
CA ASN A 957 78.39 -42.38 50.41
C ASN A 957 78.97 -42.71 51.80
N PRO A 958 79.39 -41.70 52.59
CA PRO A 958 79.96 -41.89 53.93
C PRO A 958 79.01 -42.52 54.95
N ALA A 959 77.70 -42.53 54.71
CA ALA A 959 76.71 -43.20 55.57
C ALA A 959 76.63 -44.72 55.34
N ASN A 960 77.48 -45.27 54.47
CA ASN A 960 77.52 -46.69 54.09
C ASN A 960 76.20 -47.21 53.46
N ILE A 961 75.45 -46.33 52.78
CA ILE A 961 74.24 -46.66 52.01
C ILE A 961 74.57 -46.59 50.52
N GLN A 962 74.17 -47.59 49.72
CA GLN A 962 74.43 -47.56 48.27
C GLN A 962 73.77 -46.35 47.60
N PRO A 963 74.54 -45.50 46.89
CA PRO A 963 73.98 -44.41 46.09
C PRO A 963 72.99 -44.91 45.04
N ARG A 964 71.88 -44.19 44.84
CA ARG A 964 70.92 -44.45 43.74
C ARG A 964 71.05 -43.44 42.61
N ARG A 965 71.64 -42.28 42.87
CA ARG A 965 71.94 -41.20 41.92
C ARG A 965 73.28 -40.55 42.26
N ILE A 966 73.76 -39.68 41.37
CA ILE A 966 75.06 -39.01 41.54
C ILE A 966 75.06 -38.07 42.75
N GLU A 967 73.91 -37.48 43.07
CA GLU A 967 73.75 -36.49 44.14
C GLU A 967 73.71 -37.12 45.55
N ASP A 968 73.53 -38.45 45.66
CA ASP A 968 73.38 -39.17 46.93
C ASP A 968 74.71 -39.32 47.71
N GLY A 969 75.83 -38.84 47.17
CA GLY A 969 77.14 -38.97 47.79
C GLY A 969 78.20 -38.07 47.16
N ARG A 970 79.46 -38.29 47.53
CA ARG A 970 80.61 -37.55 46.99
C ARG A 970 81.23 -38.32 45.83
N VAL A 971 81.37 -37.69 44.66
CA VAL A 971 82.15 -38.25 43.54
C VAL A 971 83.62 -38.36 43.96
N VAL A 972 84.16 -39.59 43.94
CA VAL A 972 85.54 -39.89 44.37
C VAL A 972 86.49 -40.08 43.19
N SER A 973 85.98 -40.51 42.04
CA SER A 973 86.77 -40.67 40.82
C SER A 973 85.88 -40.52 39.60
N SER A 974 86.42 -39.97 38.52
CA SER A 974 85.75 -39.88 37.22
C SER A 974 86.68 -40.43 36.14
N PHE A 975 86.09 -41.14 35.18
CA PHE A 975 86.77 -41.77 34.07
C PHE A 975 86.06 -41.42 32.78
N SER A 976 86.75 -40.75 31.86
CA SER A 976 86.23 -40.38 30.54
C SER A 976 87.14 -40.89 29.44
N GLY A 977 86.56 -41.20 28.28
CA GLY A 977 87.32 -41.57 27.09
C GLY A 977 88.03 -42.91 27.16
N LEU A 978 87.61 -43.80 28.07
CA LEU A 978 88.23 -45.12 28.22
C LEU A 978 87.86 -46.04 27.05
N SER A 979 88.84 -46.69 26.44
CA SER A 979 88.59 -47.83 25.57
C SER A 979 88.33 -49.08 26.43
N VAL A 980 87.15 -49.69 26.32
CA VAL A 980 86.74 -50.85 27.12
C VAL A 980 86.41 -52.02 26.20
N ASP A 981 87.02 -53.18 26.45
CA ASP A 981 86.85 -54.38 25.63
C ASP A 981 86.01 -55.45 26.36
N VAL A 982 85.78 -56.58 25.69
CA VAL A 982 85.09 -57.77 26.18
C VAL A 982 85.92 -58.56 27.19
N LYS A 983 87.20 -58.24 27.37
CA LYS A 983 88.05 -58.71 28.47
C LYS A 983 88.22 -57.60 29.51
N PRO A 984 88.45 -57.92 30.80
CA PRO A 984 88.67 -56.89 31.82
C PRO A 984 89.77 -55.91 31.38
N GLY A 985 89.47 -54.61 31.40
CA GLY A 985 90.41 -53.55 31.02
C GLY A 985 91.53 -53.34 32.04
N ALA A 986 92.26 -52.24 31.89
CA ALA A 986 93.27 -51.84 32.87
C ALA A 986 92.63 -51.53 34.23
N ASN A 987 93.37 -51.81 35.32
CA ASN A 987 92.95 -51.41 36.66
C ASN A 987 93.14 -49.90 36.82
N HIS A 988 92.07 -49.19 37.18
CA HIS A 988 92.11 -47.76 37.45
C HIS A 988 92.02 -47.50 38.96
N THR A 989 93.04 -46.91 39.56
CA THR A 989 93.08 -46.62 41.00
C THR A 989 92.01 -45.60 41.40
N LEU A 990 91.25 -45.90 42.45
CA LEU A 990 90.25 -45.01 43.03
C LEU A 990 90.90 -44.04 44.02
N LYS A 991 90.59 -42.74 43.90
CA LYS A 991 91.03 -41.70 44.84
C LYS A 991 90.09 -41.61 46.03
N LEU A 992 90.38 -42.39 47.08
CA LEU A 992 89.51 -42.53 48.26
C LEU A 992 89.99 -41.70 49.48
N ASP A 993 90.87 -40.73 49.26
CA ASP A 993 91.51 -39.96 50.33
C ASP A 993 90.51 -39.09 51.11
N GLY A 994 90.64 -39.06 52.44
CA GLY A 994 89.80 -38.24 53.32
C GLY A 994 88.42 -38.81 53.64
N LEU A 995 88.13 -40.08 53.32
CA LEU A 995 86.89 -40.76 53.69
C LEU A 995 87.07 -41.63 54.95
N ARG A 996 86.19 -41.49 55.94
CA ARG A 996 86.14 -42.39 57.11
C ARG A 996 85.41 -43.67 56.73
N ARG A 997 85.98 -44.82 57.07
CA ARG A 997 85.39 -46.15 56.83
C ARG A 997 84.41 -46.51 57.96
N PRO A 998 83.31 -47.24 57.69
CA PRO A 998 82.92 -47.81 56.39
C PRO A 998 82.14 -46.86 55.47
N PHE A 999 82.21 -47.06 54.15
CA PHE A 999 81.40 -46.33 53.14
C PHE A 999 81.07 -47.19 51.91
N ALA A 1000 80.00 -46.84 51.19
CA ALA A 1000 79.53 -47.55 50.00
C ALA A 1000 79.84 -46.79 48.71
N LEU A 1001 80.18 -47.52 47.64
CA LEU A 1001 80.55 -47.02 46.31
C LEU A 1001 79.54 -47.45 45.25
N ARG A 1002 79.33 -46.63 44.21
CA ARG A 1002 78.61 -47.06 42.99
C ARG A 1002 79.00 -46.23 41.77
N ALA A 1003 78.96 -46.83 40.58
CA ALA A 1003 79.26 -46.16 39.32
C ALA A 1003 78.00 -45.61 38.64
N PHE A 1004 78.11 -44.45 37.98
CA PHE A 1004 77.04 -43.84 37.17
C PHE A 1004 77.64 -43.22 35.91
N PHE A 1005 76.91 -43.23 34.79
CA PHE A 1005 77.19 -42.32 33.69
C PHE A 1005 76.84 -40.89 34.09
N ARG A 1006 77.72 -39.94 33.77
CA ARG A 1006 77.52 -38.52 34.09
C ARG A 1006 76.40 -37.88 33.26
N ASP A 1007 76.29 -38.25 31.99
CA ASP A 1007 75.17 -37.85 31.12
C ASP A 1007 74.10 -38.97 31.10
N PRO A 1008 72.86 -38.71 31.58
CA PRO A 1008 71.76 -39.66 31.55
C PRO A 1008 71.43 -40.21 30.15
N ARG A 1009 71.70 -39.46 29.07
CA ARG A 1009 71.46 -39.92 27.69
C ARG A 1009 72.36 -41.08 27.30
N SER A 1010 73.49 -41.26 28.00
CA SER A 1010 74.38 -42.41 27.79
C SER A 1010 73.68 -43.75 28.04
N TYR A 1011 72.63 -43.75 28.88
CA TYR A 1011 71.81 -44.94 29.15
C TYR A 1011 70.91 -45.35 27.97
N GLU A 1012 70.79 -44.56 26.90
CA GLU A 1012 70.10 -44.96 25.68
C GLU A 1012 70.92 -46.00 24.89
N ARG A 1013 72.26 -45.94 25.00
CA ARG A 1013 73.19 -46.77 24.23
C ARG A 1013 74.00 -47.76 25.09
N PHE A 1014 74.17 -47.49 26.38
CA PHE A 1014 74.98 -48.30 27.30
C PHE A 1014 74.22 -48.66 28.58
N ARG A 1015 74.48 -49.84 29.14
CA ARG A 1015 73.91 -50.26 30.42
C ARG A 1015 75.01 -50.57 31.42
N LEU A 1016 75.09 -49.82 32.53
CA LEU A 1016 76.00 -50.13 33.63
C LEU A 1016 75.45 -51.28 34.49
N VAL A 1017 76.30 -52.25 34.82
CA VAL A 1017 75.98 -53.38 35.70
C VAL A 1017 76.84 -53.31 36.95
N ASP A 1018 76.17 -53.20 38.09
CA ASP A 1018 76.80 -53.14 39.41
C ASP A 1018 77.38 -54.51 39.81
N PRO A 1019 78.57 -54.57 40.44
CA PRO A 1019 79.10 -55.78 41.04
C PRO A 1019 78.39 -56.14 42.36
N THR A 1020 78.78 -57.26 42.97
CA THR A 1020 78.19 -57.71 44.23
C THR A 1020 78.35 -56.66 45.36
N PRO A 1021 77.36 -56.54 46.28
CA PRO A 1021 77.38 -55.53 47.34
C PRO A 1021 78.68 -55.46 48.15
N ASP A 1022 79.33 -56.59 48.44
CA ASP A 1022 80.59 -56.66 49.20
C ASP A 1022 81.78 -55.96 48.51
N GLN A 1023 81.76 -55.86 47.16
CA GLN A 1023 82.77 -55.12 46.41
C GLN A 1023 82.53 -53.61 46.44
N LEU A 1024 81.26 -53.23 46.61
CA LEU A 1024 80.81 -51.85 46.68
C LEU A 1024 80.93 -51.29 48.11
N GLU A 1025 81.12 -52.12 49.13
CA GLU A 1025 81.37 -51.68 50.50
C GLU A 1025 82.89 -51.60 50.82
N VAL A 1026 83.31 -50.50 51.44
CA VAL A 1026 84.68 -50.31 51.93
C VAL A 1026 84.65 -50.23 53.45
N ARG A 1027 85.11 -51.29 54.13
CA ARG A 1027 85.22 -51.38 55.59
C ARG A 1027 86.59 -50.98 56.13
#